data_AF-A0A9E2RDE2-F1
#
_entry.id   AF-A0A9E2RDE2-F1
#
_cell.length_a   1.000
_cell.length_b   1.000
_cell.length_c   1.000
_cell.angle_alpha   90.00
_cell.angle_beta   90.00
_cell.angle_gamma   90.00
#
_symmetry.space_group_name_H-M   'P 1'
#
loop_
_entity.id
_entity.type
_entity.pdbx_description
1 polymer ?
#
loop_
_entity_poly.entity_id
_entity_poly.type
_entity_poly.pdbx_seq_one_letter_code
_entity_poly.pdbx_strand_id
1 'polypeptide(L)'
;MKRLYHCVGVCLVALYSLAMPSMAAEPRDEAGQLARWSADRDQRMSWWREARFGMFIHWGLYSGAGGTWDGKVYPQHYAEWIQHWAAVPCDQYARAMKPLFAPDPGVTDSWADLAKDAGMRYAVLTSKHHDGFTLFNSAHAYSLANPIPGGTNISPAGRDVAREFADSMRSRGLRAGFYYSLLDWQHPDAYEMALPAYPKSPRTRDHAEYIAYVRHHVNELLSNYGPLCTIWFDYSDKQRQGAAWGASNLLADMRAKQPSILVNNRLFEGLENKNGDYGTPEKYVPPTGLPGMDWEVNHTLNESYGYSSHDTLWKDSTTVVRLLCDVVSKGGNLLLNIGPDAHGRVPAPAQAALRGVGAWMRVNSEAIYGTTSSPFVRLPWGCATQKPGVLYLMVFDWPADGRLIVPMKGAIKSARLLGHDGELSFDRKMGEVPCLEVRLPEHAIDPACSVVKLELDGDVLPTPFVVFPKGNGVLSLRPHDATLNGPSLRVEQVGAVGDVQYNLGYWLDTAATASFPIGIGADQQGEYAVEMEIGCADASAGATMTLKTPSGDLGFTVPGTGGWQQYRLMEVGRVTLLPGSHVLTLAALTKPGEAVVNVRSITLRLRERKPVRLDLDADVAGQVVVDREAGVYLGHVSTILLDDRKTILAAYPKGHGKGPIVLKRSEDGGGTWSPRLPTPASWETSKETPTLFNLGGGSLILFSGLYPIRAARSGDSGATWSELSPIGEFGGIVAMGGVARCGEGKFAAFFHDDGRYFRADGKAAGVFTVYQSNSDDEGATWKTPRAIWSGSEVHLCEPGVVASPDGGTIALLLRENRRRKNSHIMFSTDQSATWRGPFELPSFLTGDRHTATYSTDGRLVITFRCMAKDEPWRGDWVAWVGGWDDIARATGPDAKISERESAKAAATTRGNYFVRLKNNFGEWDCGYPGLECLPDGTLVATTYGTWEAGEKPSILCVRFTLAELDAKAAKAVRQERAEPSFIGR
;
A
#
# COMPACT_ATOMS: atom_id res chain seq x y z
N MET A 1 -13.48 83.22 -55.45
CA MET A 1 -14.39 84.37 -55.19
C MET A 1 -15.29 84.00 -54.00
N LYS A 2 -15.01 84.54 -52.80
CA LYS A 2 -15.91 85.39 -51.98
C LYS A 2 -17.34 84.81 -51.77
N ARG A 3 -17.65 84.28 -50.57
CA ARG A 3 -18.46 84.89 -49.46
C ARG A 3 -19.88 84.28 -49.41
N LEU A 4 -20.70 84.21 -48.33
CA LEU A 4 -20.62 84.23 -46.86
C LEU A 4 -22.10 84.31 -46.34
N TYR A 5 -22.43 83.74 -45.17
CA TYR A 5 -23.62 83.95 -44.27
C TYR A 5 -25.02 83.41 -44.66
N HIS A 6 -25.65 82.49 -43.90
CA HIS A 6 -26.37 82.54 -42.59
C HIS A 6 -27.73 83.27 -42.57
N CYS A 7 -28.84 82.53 -42.37
CA CYS A 7 -29.86 82.80 -41.33
C CYS A 7 -30.97 81.73 -41.26
N VAL A 8 -31.48 81.53 -40.05
CA VAL A 8 -32.40 80.50 -39.53
C VAL A 8 -33.88 80.84 -39.79
N GLY A 9 -34.73 79.82 -40.01
CA GLY A 9 -36.19 79.94 -39.97
C GLY A 9 -36.87 78.57 -39.98
N VAL A 10 -37.42 78.15 -38.84
CA VAL A 10 -38.08 76.87 -38.55
C VAL A 10 -39.54 76.84 -39.04
N CYS A 11 -39.99 75.77 -39.71
CA CYS A 11 -41.19 74.99 -39.36
C CYS A 11 -41.64 73.96 -40.44
N LEU A 12 -42.11 72.81 -39.93
CA LEU A 12 -43.06 71.83 -40.49
C LEU A 12 -42.58 70.70 -41.43
N VAL A 13 -42.13 69.62 -40.76
CA VAL A 13 -42.63 68.23 -40.83
C VAL A 13 -43.19 67.73 -42.18
N ALA A 14 -42.45 66.80 -42.80
CA ALA A 14 -43.00 65.68 -43.54
C ALA A 14 -42.14 64.44 -43.29
N LEU A 15 -42.72 63.43 -42.63
CA LEU A 15 -42.11 62.13 -42.42
C LEU A 15 -41.83 61.44 -43.77
N TYR A 16 -40.57 61.09 -44.02
CA TYR A 16 -40.21 59.99 -44.90
C TYR A 16 -39.54 58.90 -44.07
N SER A 17 -40.29 57.83 -43.82
CA SER A 17 -39.83 56.60 -43.19
C SER A 17 -38.90 55.87 -44.16
N LEU A 18 -37.59 56.02 -43.99
CA LEU A 18 -36.60 55.11 -44.58
C LEU A 18 -36.49 53.88 -43.67
N ALA A 19 -37.25 52.84 -44.00
CA ALA A 19 -37.02 51.51 -43.48
C ALA A 19 -35.67 51.01 -44.00
N MET A 20 -34.65 50.96 -43.14
CA MET A 20 -33.46 50.16 -43.42
C MET A 20 -33.82 48.69 -43.21
N PRO A 21 -33.56 47.80 -44.18
CA PRO A 21 -33.74 46.37 -43.95
C PRO A 21 -32.74 45.91 -42.89
N SER A 22 -33.26 45.28 -41.83
CA SER A 22 -32.46 44.45 -40.93
C SER A 22 -31.82 43.34 -41.77
N MET A 23 -30.52 43.45 -42.05
CA MET A 23 -29.76 42.29 -42.50
C MET A 23 -29.60 41.37 -41.30
N ALA A 24 -30.53 40.43 -41.13
CA ALA A 24 -30.23 39.22 -40.41
C ALA A 24 -29.04 38.55 -41.10
N ALA A 25 -27.90 38.48 -40.42
CA ALA A 25 -26.73 37.76 -40.94
C ALA A 25 -27.14 36.30 -41.21
N GLU A 26 -26.84 35.79 -42.40
CA GLU A 26 -27.13 34.40 -42.75
C GLU A 26 -26.54 33.43 -41.70
N PRO A 27 -27.20 32.29 -41.42
CA PRO A 27 -26.67 31.27 -40.53
C PRO A 27 -25.28 30.83 -41.03
N ARG A 28 -24.26 31.03 -40.20
CA ARG A 28 -22.91 30.54 -40.51
C ARG A 28 -22.89 29.02 -40.37
N ASP A 29 -22.31 28.34 -41.35
CA ASP A 29 -22.04 26.89 -41.31
C ASP A 29 -21.34 26.50 -40.00
N GLU A 30 -22.02 25.66 -39.20
CA GLU A 30 -21.54 25.19 -37.89
C GLU A 30 -20.27 24.34 -38.01
N ALA A 31 -20.21 23.46 -39.01
CA ALA A 31 -19.03 22.64 -39.25
C ALA A 31 -17.83 23.51 -39.65
N GLY A 32 -18.05 24.49 -40.53
CA GLY A 32 -17.03 25.44 -40.97
C GLY A 32 -16.50 26.35 -39.86
N GLN A 33 -17.33 26.80 -38.92
CA GLN A 33 -16.88 27.60 -37.78
C GLN A 33 -16.13 26.77 -36.73
N LEU A 34 -16.59 25.55 -36.44
CA LEU A 34 -15.89 24.62 -35.54
C LEU A 34 -14.51 24.23 -36.10
N ALA A 35 -14.41 24.04 -37.42
CA ALA A 35 -13.13 23.80 -38.09
C ALA A 35 -12.18 25.01 -37.96
N ARG A 36 -12.69 26.23 -38.14
CA ARG A 36 -11.89 27.47 -37.97
C ARG A 36 -11.46 27.70 -36.52
N TRP A 37 -12.31 27.39 -35.55
CA TRP A 37 -11.97 27.45 -34.13
C TRP A 37 -10.79 26.54 -33.78
N SER A 38 -10.71 25.39 -34.44
CA SER A 38 -9.68 24.38 -34.20
C SER A 38 -8.33 24.71 -34.83
N ALA A 39 -8.26 25.61 -35.82
CA ALA A 39 -7.10 25.80 -36.69
C ALA A 39 -5.81 26.29 -35.98
N ASP A 40 -5.95 27.00 -34.85
CA ASP A 40 -4.81 27.52 -34.08
C ASP A 40 -4.83 27.07 -32.60
N ARG A 41 -5.64 26.06 -32.30
CA ARG A 41 -5.92 25.59 -30.93
C ARG A 41 -4.63 25.30 -30.16
N ASP A 42 -3.64 24.66 -30.77
CA ASP A 42 -2.39 24.33 -30.09
C ASP A 42 -1.59 25.55 -29.64
N GLN A 43 -1.58 26.62 -30.43
CA GLN A 43 -0.92 27.87 -30.05
C GLN A 43 -1.63 28.52 -28.86
N ARG A 44 -2.97 28.55 -28.86
CA ARG A 44 -3.77 29.11 -27.77
C ARG A 44 -3.66 28.30 -26.48
N MET A 45 -3.65 26.99 -26.59
CA MET A 45 -3.59 26.05 -25.47
C MET A 45 -2.19 25.98 -24.83
N SER A 46 -1.15 26.51 -25.46
CA SER A 46 0.23 26.42 -24.97
C SER A 46 0.40 26.91 -23.52
N TRP A 47 -0.06 28.12 -23.21
CA TRP A 47 0.04 28.65 -21.84
C TRP A 47 -0.80 27.83 -20.85
N TRP A 48 -1.92 27.28 -21.31
CA TRP A 48 -2.87 26.54 -20.47
C TRP A 48 -2.30 25.17 -20.10
N ARG A 49 -1.67 24.48 -21.07
CA ARG A 49 -0.90 23.25 -20.83
C ARG A 49 0.29 23.49 -19.92
N GLU A 50 0.91 24.67 -19.99
CA GLU A 50 1.98 25.05 -19.06
C GLU A 50 1.46 25.30 -17.64
N ALA A 51 0.28 25.93 -17.52
CA ALA A 51 -0.28 26.43 -16.27
C ALA A 51 -0.62 25.32 -15.27
N ARG A 52 -1.21 24.21 -15.72
CA ARG A 52 -1.63 23.01 -14.94
C ARG A 52 -2.60 23.21 -13.77
N PHE A 53 -2.60 24.35 -13.09
CA PHE A 53 -3.32 24.56 -11.84
C PHE A 53 -3.99 25.93 -11.79
N GLY A 54 -5.30 25.93 -11.52
CA GLY A 54 -6.14 27.13 -11.46
C GLY A 54 -7.13 27.13 -10.31
N MET A 55 -7.68 28.31 -10.00
CA MET A 55 -8.72 28.52 -8.99
C MET A 55 -10.10 28.61 -9.63
N PHE A 56 -11.08 27.86 -9.13
CA PHE A 56 -12.49 28.13 -9.38
C PHE A 56 -13.07 28.97 -8.23
N ILE A 57 -13.95 29.92 -8.53
CA ILE A 57 -14.65 30.71 -7.51
C ILE A 57 -16.15 30.67 -7.81
N HIS A 58 -16.90 29.96 -6.96
CA HIS A 58 -18.36 29.96 -7.00
C HIS A 58 -18.91 30.92 -5.95
N TRP A 59 -19.38 32.07 -6.43
CA TRP A 59 -19.93 33.11 -5.60
C TRP A 59 -21.15 33.77 -6.25
N GLY A 60 -22.19 34.00 -5.45
CA GLY A 60 -23.48 34.51 -5.88
C GLY A 60 -24.47 34.54 -4.73
N LEU A 61 -25.77 34.77 -4.99
CA LEU A 61 -26.78 34.95 -3.94
C LEU A 61 -26.89 33.73 -3.00
N TYR A 62 -26.64 32.54 -3.52
CA TYR A 62 -26.60 31.29 -2.73
C TYR A 62 -25.59 31.30 -1.57
N SER A 63 -24.54 32.13 -1.63
CA SER A 63 -23.61 32.29 -0.50
C SER A 63 -24.30 32.89 0.74
N GLY A 64 -25.36 33.68 0.56
CA GLY A 64 -26.20 34.21 1.64
C GLY A 64 -27.06 33.15 2.32
N ALA A 65 -27.45 32.10 1.57
CA ALA A 65 -28.21 30.98 2.10
C ALA A 65 -27.34 30.00 2.91
N GLY A 66 -26.08 29.81 2.50
CA GLY A 66 -25.16 28.87 3.15
C GLY A 66 -25.68 27.43 3.18
N GLY A 67 -26.51 27.03 2.20
CA GLY A 67 -27.18 25.72 2.17
C GLY A 67 -28.35 25.57 3.15
N THR A 68 -28.85 26.67 3.70
CA THR A 68 -30.02 26.70 4.60
C THR A 68 -31.09 27.61 4.01
N TRP A 69 -32.36 27.17 4.06
CA TRP A 69 -33.50 28.00 3.69
C TRP A 69 -34.60 27.85 4.75
N ASP A 70 -35.09 28.98 5.29
CA ASP A 70 -36.14 29.01 6.31
C ASP A 70 -35.87 28.10 7.53
N GLY A 71 -34.63 28.16 8.05
CA GLY A 71 -34.17 27.34 9.18
C GLY A 71 -33.95 25.85 8.87
N LYS A 72 -34.27 25.40 7.66
CA LYS A 72 -34.04 24.03 7.20
C LYS A 72 -32.71 23.91 6.47
N VAL A 73 -31.88 22.97 6.91
CA VAL A 73 -30.64 22.59 6.24
C VAL A 73 -30.95 21.69 5.05
N TYR A 74 -30.33 21.96 3.91
CA TYR A 74 -30.43 21.16 2.70
C TYR A 74 -29.10 20.43 2.49
N PRO A 75 -29.05 19.11 2.79
CA PRO A 75 -27.78 18.36 2.88
C PRO A 75 -27.18 17.99 1.52
N GLN A 76 -27.78 18.42 0.41
CA GLN A 76 -27.28 18.14 -0.93
C GLN A 76 -25.90 18.80 -1.14
N HIS A 77 -24.97 18.08 -1.77
CA HIS A 77 -23.58 18.47 -2.02
C HIS A 77 -23.37 19.61 -3.05
N TYR A 78 -24.36 20.51 -3.20
CA TYR A 78 -24.40 21.62 -4.17
C TYR A 78 -25.22 22.78 -3.62
N ALA A 79 -24.63 23.57 -2.72
CA ALA A 79 -25.33 24.66 -2.03
C ALA A 79 -25.79 25.77 -2.98
N GLU A 80 -25.12 25.95 -4.12
CA GLU A 80 -25.53 26.88 -5.18
C GLU A 80 -26.85 26.48 -5.87
N TRP A 81 -27.31 25.24 -5.67
CA TRP A 81 -28.62 24.74 -6.11
C TRP A 81 -29.73 24.88 -5.05
N ILE A 82 -29.47 25.53 -3.92
CA ILE A 82 -30.43 25.65 -2.81
C ILE A 82 -31.79 26.19 -3.24
N GLN A 83 -31.84 27.16 -4.16
CA GLN A 83 -33.11 27.70 -4.68
C GLN A 83 -33.98 26.60 -5.31
N HIS A 84 -33.33 25.71 -6.05
CA HIS A 84 -33.98 24.55 -6.66
C HIS A 84 -34.40 23.53 -5.59
N TRP A 85 -33.51 23.14 -4.68
CA TRP A 85 -33.81 22.12 -3.66
C TRP A 85 -34.95 22.54 -2.72
N ALA A 86 -34.97 23.82 -2.37
CA ALA A 86 -36.00 24.41 -1.52
C ALA A 86 -37.26 24.83 -2.29
N ALA A 87 -37.29 24.64 -3.62
CA ALA A 87 -38.39 25.02 -4.51
C ALA A 87 -38.86 26.48 -4.28
N VAL A 88 -37.90 27.41 -4.21
CA VAL A 88 -38.16 28.81 -3.88
C VAL A 88 -38.43 29.61 -5.15
N PRO A 89 -39.57 30.33 -5.25
CA PRO A 89 -39.81 31.28 -6.32
C PRO A 89 -38.69 32.32 -6.44
N CYS A 90 -38.34 32.69 -7.68
CA CYS A 90 -37.17 33.55 -7.94
C CYS A 90 -37.25 34.92 -7.28
N ASP A 91 -38.44 35.53 -7.24
CA ASP A 91 -38.62 36.84 -6.59
C ASP A 91 -38.41 36.74 -5.07
N GLN A 92 -38.93 35.68 -4.44
CA GLN A 92 -38.76 35.40 -3.03
C GLN A 92 -37.29 35.11 -2.69
N TYR A 93 -36.63 34.30 -3.52
CA TYR A 93 -35.22 33.96 -3.35
C TYR A 93 -34.34 35.22 -3.44
N ALA A 94 -34.48 35.99 -4.51
CA ALA A 94 -33.76 37.24 -4.69
C ALA A 94 -34.03 38.24 -3.57
N ARG A 95 -35.30 38.39 -3.12
CA ARG A 95 -35.66 39.30 -2.02
C ARG A 95 -34.97 38.96 -0.70
N ALA A 96 -34.88 37.67 -0.39
CA ALA A 96 -34.30 37.21 0.86
C ALA A 96 -32.76 37.24 0.84
N MET A 97 -32.13 36.85 -0.27
CA MET A 97 -30.68 36.67 -0.33
C MET A 97 -29.91 37.96 -0.68
N LYS A 98 -30.51 38.85 -1.47
CA LYS A 98 -29.91 40.14 -1.87
C LYS A 98 -29.40 40.99 -0.68
N PRO A 99 -30.16 41.16 0.42
CA PRO A 99 -29.68 41.91 1.59
C PRO A 99 -28.53 41.23 2.35
N LEU A 100 -28.37 39.91 2.24
CA LEU A 100 -27.33 39.14 2.93
C LEU A 100 -26.02 39.11 2.14
N PHE A 101 -26.10 39.23 0.81
CA PHE A 101 -24.94 39.33 -0.08
C PHE A 101 -24.30 40.71 0.05
N ALA A 102 -23.30 40.81 0.94
CA ALA A 102 -22.65 42.05 1.34
C ALA A 102 -21.11 41.95 1.22
N PRO A 103 -20.57 42.02 -0.01
CA PRO A 103 -19.15 41.94 -0.31
C PRO A 103 -18.27 42.90 0.53
N ASP A 104 -17.27 42.38 1.23
CA ASP A 104 -16.27 43.23 1.90
C ASP A 104 -15.41 43.99 0.86
N PRO A 105 -14.82 45.15 1.22
CA PRO A 105 -13.80 45.79 0.40
C PRO A 105 -12.57 44.89 0.21
N GLY A 106 -11.99 44.87 -1.00
CA GLY A 106 -10.75 44.13 -1.27
C GLY A 106 -10.87 42.59 -1.33
N VAL A 107 -12.09 42.04 -1.41
CA VAL A 107 -12.28 40.58 -1.46
C VAL A 107 -11.57 39.92 -2.64
N THR A 108 -11.59 40.56 -3.82
CA THR A 108 -10.95 40.02 -5.03
C THR A 108 -9.43 40.03 -4.94
N ASP A 109 -8.86 41.02 -4.25
CA ASP A 109 -7.43 41.06 -3.93
C ASP A 109 -7.06 39.86 -3.05
N SER A 110 -7.86 39.58 -2.02
CA SER A 110 -7.62 38.44 -1.12
C SER A 110 -7.68 37.10 -1.84
N TRP A 111 -8.57 36.93 -2.83
CA TRP A 111 -8.63 35.72 -3.64
C TRP A 111 -7.43 35.59 -4.56
N ALA A 112 -7.00 36.69 -5.18
CA ALA A 112 -5.85 36.71 -6.07
C ALA A 112 -4.54 36.46 -5.31
N ASP A 113 -4.40 36.99 -4.10
CA ASP A 113 -3.29 36.69 -3.20
C ASP A 113 -3.28 35.21 -2.83
N LEU A 114 -4.43 34.65 -2.42
CA LEU A 114 -4.54 33.22 -2.09
C LEU A 114 -4.21 32.31 -3.29
N ALA A 115 -4.70 32.64 -4.49
CA ALA A 115 -4.42 31.89 -5.71
C ALA A 115 -2.93 31.91 -6.05
N LYS A 116 -2.30 33.09 -5.96
CA LYS A 116 -0.87 33.25 -6.20
C LYS A 116 -0.04 32.49 -5.16
N ASP A 117 -0.39 32.60 -3.88
CA ASP A 117 0.28 31.92 -2.78
C ASP A 117 0.19 30.40 -2.91
N ALA A 118 -0.95 29.88 -3.38
CA ALA A 118 -1.16 28.46 -3.65
C ALA A 118 -0.38 27.93 -4.87
N GLY A 119 0.18 28.82 -5.70
CA GLY A 119 0.83 28.43 -6.96
C GLY A 119 -0.16 28.19 -8.10
N MET A 120 -1.32 28.82 -8.10
CA MET A 120 -2.20 28.79 -9.28
C MET A 120 -1.70 29.79 -10.34
N ARG A 121 -2.10 29.59 -11.60
CA ARG A 121 -1.70 30.45 -12.74
C ARG A 121 -2.88 31.19 -13.39
N TYR A 122 -4.09 30.76 -13.09
CA TYR A 122 -5.32 31.35 -13.59
C TYR A 122 -6.45 31.14 -12.58
N ALA A 123 -7.50 31.94 -12.71
CA ALA A 123 -8.71 31.82 -11.92
C ALA A 123 -9.96 32.00 -12.80
N VAL A 124 -11.03 31.29 -12.46
CA VAL A 124 -12.34 31.35 -13.14
C VAL A 124 -13.41 31.73 -12.12
N LEU A 125 -14.05 32.88 -12.30
CA LEU A 125 -15.12 33.37 -11.43
C LEU A 125 -16.49 33.11 -12.06
N THR A 126 -17.48 32.67 -11.28
CA THR A 126 -18.89 32.66 -11.70
C THR A 126 -19.41 34.06 -11.99
N SER A 127 -19.25 34.52 -13.24
CA SER A 127 -19.81 35.81 -13.66
C SER A 127 -21.34 35.82 -13.60
N LYS A 128 -21.95 34.66 -13.85
CA LYS A 128 -23.36 34.34 -13.67
C LYS A 128 -23.56 32.85 -13.41
N HIS A 129 -24.30 32.48 -12.37
CA HIS A 129 -24.71 31.08 -12.10
C HIS A 129 -26.17 30.83 -12.53
N HIS A 130 -26.72 29.64 -12.26
CA HIS A 130 -28.08 29.26 -12.64
C HIS A 130 -29.18 30.14 -12.02
N ASP A 131 -28.93 30.74 -10.85
CA ASP A 131 -29.83 31.74 -10.23
C ASP A 131 -29.94 33.04 -11.05
N GLY A 132 -29.17 33.13 -12.14
CA GLY A 132 -29.08 34.21 -13.09
C GLY A 132 -28.36 35.45 -12.56
N PHE A 133 -27.97 35.46 -11.27
CA PHE A 133 -27.39 36.65 -10.65
C PHE A 133 -26.03 36.94 -11.27
N THR A 134 -25.81 38.19 -11.64
CA THR A 134 -24.62 38.64 -12.38
C THR A 134 -23.69 39.41 -11.45
N LEU A 135 -22.40 39.05 -11.48
CA LEU A 135 -21.32 39.76 -10.75
C LEU A 135 -20.66 40.87 -11.57
N PHE A 136 -21.10 41.05 -12.82
CA PHE A 136 -20.53 41.96 -13.81
C PHE A 136 -21.62 42.93 -14.25
N ASN A 137 -21.28 44.20 -14.52
CA ASN A 137 -22.28 45.18 -14.91
C ASN A 137 -22.79 44.95 -16.36
N SER A 138 -23.96 44.34 -16.54
CA SER A 138 -24.65 44.13 -17.83
C SER A 138 -25.62 45.27 -18.15
N ALA A 139 -25.66 45.67 -19.42
CA ALA A 139 -26.67 46.59 -19.94
C ALA A 139 -28.06 45.94 -20.12
N HIS A 140 -28.14 44.62 -20.04
CA HIS A 140 -29.38 43.85 -20.15
C HIS A 140 -29.95 43.50 -18.76
N ALA A 141 -31.28 43.61 -18.64
CA ALA A 141 -31.94 43.37 -17.36
C ALA A 141 -31.87 41.89 -16.94
N TYR A 142 -31.49 41.68 -15.69
CA TYR A 142 -31.46 40.38 -15.00
C TYR A 142 -32.81 39.62 -14.98
N SER A 143 -33.93 40.34 -14.90
CA SER A 143 -35.28 39.77 -14.96
C SER A 143 -36.27 40.77 -15.57
N LEU A 144 -37.25 40.29 -16.33
CA LEU A 144 -38.29 41.12 -16.96
C LEU A 144 -39.53 41.32 -16.06
N ALA A 145 -39.69 40.57 -14.96
CA ALA A 145 -40.90 40.59 -14.12
C ALA A 145 -40.62 40.44 -12.60
N ASN A 146 -39.52 40.99 -12.10
CA ASN A 146 -39.23 41.08 -10.67
C ASN A 146 -39.11 42.57 -10.26
N PRO A 147 -39.93 43.08 -9.31
CA PRO A 147 -39.89 44.48 -8.87
C PRO A 147 -38.61 44.83 -8.09
N ILE A 148 -37.76 43.85 -7.80
CA ILE A 148 -36.36 44.08 -7.39
C ILE A 148 -35.60 44.41 -8.70
N PRO A 149 -35.38 45.69 -9.04
CA PRO A 149 -35.16 46.11 -10.42
C PRO A 149 -33.90 45.54 -11.08
N GLY A 150 -34.00 45.45 -12.41
CA GLY A 150 -33.04 44.95 -13.39
C GLY A 150 -31.60 45.51 -13.32
N GLY A 151 -30.65 44.65 -13.67
CA GLY A 151 -29.24 45.01 -13.91
C GLY A 151 -28.34 44.88 -12.67
N THR A 152 -27.67 43.74 -12.57
CA THR A 152 -26.26 43.47 -12.23
C THR A 152 -25.51 44.11 -11.06
N ASN A 153 -26.14 44.90 -10.20
CA ASN A 153 -25.43 45.37 -9.01
C ASN A 153 -26.27 45.48 -7.75
N ILE A 154 -25.78 44.86 -6.69
CA ILE A 154 -26.28 44.98 -5.34
C ILE A 154 -25.11 45.44 -4.49
N SER A 155 -25.23 46.68 -4.02
CA SER A 155 -24.62 47.24 -2.82
C SER A 155 -23.10 47.05 -2.58
N PRO A 156 -22.33 48.16 -2.57
CA PRO A 156 -22.81 49.50 -2.90
C PRO A 156 -23.18 49.57 -4.39
N ALA A 157 -24.21 50.37 -4.69
CA ALA A 157 -24.68 50.55 -6.06
C ALA A 157 -23.51 50.94 -6.98
N GLY A 158 -23.28 50.16 -8.04
CA GLY A 158 -22.23 50.42 -9.04
C GLY A 158 -20.91 49.65 -8.86
N ARG A 159 -20.75 48.79 -7.84
CA ARG A 159 -19.56 47.95 -7.65
C ARG A 159 -19.42 46.79 -8.65
N ASP A 160 -18.51 46.89 -9.61
CA ASP A 160 -18.28 45.86 -10.62
C ASP A 160 -17.30 44.78 -10.12
N VAL A 161 -17.80 43.76 -9.42
CA VAL A 161 -16.97 42.69 -8.83
C VAL A 161 -16.19 41.93 -9.90
N ALA A 162 -16.79 41.68 -11.07
CA ALA A 162 -16.11 41.00 -12.17
C ALA A 162 -14.89 41.80 -12.67
N ARG A 163 -14.98 43.13 -12.71
CA ARG A 163 -13.85 44.00 -13.01
C ARG A 163 -12.79 43.97 -11.93
N GLU A 164 -13.19 44.12 -10.67
CA GLU A 164 -12.28 44.02 -9.52
C GLU A 164 -11.51 42.70 -9.55
N PHE A 165 -12.18 41.59 -9.84
CA PHE A 165 -11.58 40.27 -10.00
C PHE A 165 -10.58 40.22 -11.15
N ALA A 166 -10.98 40.63 -12.35
CA ALA A 166 -10.11 40.59 -13.52
C ALA A 166 -8.84 41.43 -13.32
N ASP A 167 -8.98 42.61 -12.71
CA ASP A 167 -7.86 43.51 -12.42
C ASP A 167 -6.98 42.97 -11.28
N SER A 168 -7.58 42.42 -10.22
CA SER A 168 -6.84 41.79 -9.10
C SER A 168 -5.99 40.63 -9.60
N MET A 169 -6.56 39.70 -10.38
CA MET A 169 -5.83 38.58 -10.95
C MET A 169 -4.66 39.04 -11.84
N ARG A 170 -4.93 39.98 -12.76
CA ARG A 170 -3.92 40.52 -13.67
C ARG A 170 -2.78 41.21 -12.93
N SER A 171 -3.08 42.00 -11.90
CA SER A 171 -2.07 42.69 -11.08
C SER A 171 -1.09 41.74 -10.40
N ARG A 172 -1.49 40.47 -10.20
CA ARG A 172 -0.70 39.41 -9.58
C ARG A 172 -0.08 38.43 -10.58
N GLY A 173 -0.20 38.71 -11.88
CA GLY A 173 0.31 37.87 -12.96
C GLY A 173 -0.53 36.63 -13.22
N LEU A 174 -1.76 36.57 -12.71
CA LEU A 174 -2.71 35.49 -12.94
C LEU A 174 -3.60 35.83 -14.13
N ARG A 175 -3.99 34.81 -14.89
CA ARG A 175 -4.97 34.99 -15.97
C ARG A 175 -6.39 34.87 -15.42
N ALA A 176 -7.25 35.83 -15.76
CA ALA A 176 -8.65 35.85 -15.35
C ALA A 176 -9.55 35.21 -16.41
N GLY A 177 -10.48 34.38 -15.99
CA GLY A 177 -11.53 33.80 -16.82
C GLY A 177 -12.89 33.91 -16.13
N PHE A 178 -13.95 33.75 -16.91
CA PHE A 178 -15.31 33.78 -16.39
C PHE A 178 -16.05 32.50 -16.70
N TYR A 179 -16.68 31.95 -15.67
CA TYR A 179 -17.75 30.98 -15.83
C TYR A 179 -19.04 31.71 -16.19
N TYR A 180 -19.82 31.11 -17.10
CA TYR A 180 -21.11 31.64 -17.51
C TYR A 180 -22.15 30.52 -17.63
N SER A 181 -23.23 30.64 -16.86
CA SER A 181 -24.31 29.66 -16.98
C SER A 181 -25.23 29.89 -18.18
N LEU A 182 -25.43 28.82 -18.96
CA LEU A 182 -26.44 28.70 -20.01
C LEU A 182 -27.85 28.49 -19.42
N LEU A 183 -27.94 28.00 -18.20
CA LEU A 183 -29.16 27.96 -17.40
C LEU A 183 -29.40 29.34 -16.76
N ASP A 184 -30.66 29.75 -16.74
CA ASP A 184 -31.08 30.97 -16.07
C ASP A 184 -32.49 30.75 -15.50
N TRP A 185 -32.60 30.73 -14.18
CA TRP A 185 -33.87 30.49 -13.50
C TRP A 185 -34.77 31.72 -13.49
N GLN A 186 -34.29 32.90 -13.92
CA GLN A 186 -35.03 34.16 -13.82
C GLN A 186 -35.46 34.74 -15.16
N HIS A 187 -34.75 34.41 -16.24
CA HIS A 187 -35.11 34.89 -17.57
C HIS A 187 -36.40 34.21 -18.07
N PRO A 188 -37.46 34.94 -18.44
CA PRO A 188 -38.76 34.34 -18.78
C PRO A 188 -38.72 33.49 -20.06
N ASP A 189 -37.74 33.75 -20.94
CA ASP A 189 -37.51 32.97 -22.16
C ASP A 189 -36.49 31.83 -21.99
N ALA A 190 -35.86 31.69 -20.83
CA ALA A 190 -35.04 30.51 -20.56
C ALA A 190 -35.93 29.27 -20.50
N TYR A 191 -35.41 28.12 -20.95
CA TYR A 191 -36.21 26.90 -21.11
C TYR A 191 -36.73 26.37 -19.76
N GLU A 192 -37.93 25.77 -19.78
CA GLU A 192 -38.52 25.20 -18.57
C GLU A 192 -37.68 24.03 -18.05
N MET A 193 -37.30 24.11 -16.77
CA MET A 193 -36.99 22.90 -16.03
C MET A 193 -38.26 22.39 -15.36
N ALA A 194 -38.47 21.08 -15.34
CA ALA A 194 -39.63 20.44 -14.72
C ALA A 194 -39.59 20.55 -13.18
N LEU A 195 -39.73 21.77 -12.64
CA LEU A 195 -39.64 22.09 -11.22
C LEU A 195 -40.94 22.71 -10.70
N PRO A 196 -41.34 22.42 -9.46
CA PRO A 196 -42.57 22.99 -8.88
C PRO A 196 -42.62 24.52 -8.85
N ALA A 197 -41.46 25.19 -8.77
CA ALA A 197 -41.33 26.63 -8.58
C ALA A 197 -40.63 27.38 -9.73
N TYR A 198 -40.42 26.73 -10.88
CA TYR A 198 -39.88 27.42 -12.06
C TYR A 198 -40.85 28.51 -12.52
N PRO A 199 -40.40 29.72 -12.92
CA PRO A 199 -41.30 30.76 -13.37
C PRO A 199 -42.16 30.29 -14.54
N LYS A 200 -43.48 30.24 -14.31
CA LYS A 200 -44.44 30.02 -15.38
C LYS A 200 -44.54 31.30 -16.20
N SER A 201 -44.09 31.24 -17.44
CA SER A 201 -44.24 32.37 -18.34
C SER A 201 -45.72 32.53 -18.74
N PRO A 202 -46.30 33.74 -18.64
CA PRO A 202 -47.67 34.01 -19.11
C PRO A 202 -47.79 33.98 -20.64
N ARG A 203 -46.66 33.91 -21.35
CA ARG A 203 -46.57 33.76 -22.81
C ARG A 203 -45.69 32.56 -23.18
N THR A 204 -45.83 32.07 -24.40
CA THR A 204 -44.88 31.11 -24.97
C THR A 204 -43.47 31.68 -24.89
N ARG A 205 -42.52 30.87 -24.40
CA ARG A 205 -41.11 31.25 -24.31
C ARG A 205 -40.49 31.35 -25.70
N ASP A 206 -39.69 32.39 -25.93
CA ASP A 206 -38.97 32.58 -27.18
C ASP A 206 -37.47 32.32 -26.97
N HIS A 207 -37.05 31.12 -27.31
CA HIS A 207 -35.65 30.70 -27.12
C HIS A 207 -34.67 31.56 -27.93
N ALA A 208 -35.09 32.17 -29.05
CA ALA A 208 -34.21 33.04 -29.84
C ALA A 208 -33.86 34.33 -29.07
N GLU A 209 -34.83 34.91 -28.36
CA GLU A 209 -34.60 36.07 -27.47
C GLU A 209 -33.64 35.71 -26.34
N TYR A 210 -33.76 34.50 -25.77
CA TYR A 210 -32.84 34.05 -24.73
C TYR A 210 -31.40 33.84 -25.25
N ILE A 211 -31.23 33.24 -26.44
CA ILE A 211 -29.90 33.12 -27.06
C ILE A 211 -29.32 34.51 -27.36
N ALA A 212 -30.14 35.46 -27.82
CA ALA A 212 -29.69 36.83 -28.05
C ALA A 212 -29.19 37.48 -26.75
N TYR A 213 -29.89 37.28 -25.63
CA TYR A 213 -29.46 37.71 -24.30
C TYR A 213 -28.13 37.07 -23.87
N VAL A 214 -27.98 35.75 -24.00
CA VAL A 214 -26.73 35.04 -23.70
C VAL A 214 -25.56 35.58 -24.54
N ARG A 215 -25.78 35.78 -25.85
CA ARG A 215 -24.77 36.31 -26.77
C ARG A 215 -24.36 37.75 -26.40
N HIS A 216 -25.30 38.59 -25.96
CA HIS A 216 -24.98 39.94 -25.47
C HIS A 216 -24.10 39.89 -24.22
N HIS A 217 -24.46 39.10 -23.21
CA HIS A 217 -23.66 38.96 -21.99
C HIS A 217 -22.23 38.49 -22.26
N VAL A 218 -22.07 37.44 -23.07
CA VAL A 218 -20.73 36.94 -23.44
C VAL A 218 -19.93 38.02 -24.19
N ASN A 219 -20.58 38.77 -25.07
CA ASN A 219 -19.94 39.88 -25.79
C ASN A 219 -19.52 41.03 -24.85
N GLU A 220 -20.31 41.36 -23.83
CA GLU A 220 -19.94 42.34 -22.80
C GLU A 220 -18.76 41.87 -21.97
N LEU A 221 -18.79 40.61 -21.49
CA LEU A 221 -17.69 40.00 -20.74
C LEU A 221 -16.36 40.07 -21.52
N LEU A 222 -16.40 39.80 -22.81
CA LEU A 222 -15.21 39.85 -23.66
C LEU A 222 -14.76 41.25 -24.07
N SER A 223 -15.64 42.25 -23.98
CA SER A 223 -15.33 43.62 -24.41
C SER A 223 -14.91 44.53 -23.24
N ASN A 224 -15.45 44.29 -22.04
CA ASN A 224 -15.39 45.27 -20.96
C ASN A 224 -14.33 44.95 -19.88
N TYR A 225 -13.81 43.73 -19.81
CA TYR A 225 -13.01 43.23 -18.68
C TYR A 225 -11.53 42.95 -19.01
N GLY A 226 -11.09 43.37 -20.21
CA GLY A 226 -9.75 43.12 -20.73
C GLY A 226 -9.56 41.67 -21.20
N PRO A 227 -8.31 41.23 -21.44
CA PRO A 227 -8.02 39.88 -21.92
C PRO A 227 -8.45 38.82 -20.90
N LEU A 228 -9.24 37.86 -21.36
CA LEU A 228 -9.72 36.71 -20.58
C LEU A 228 -9.05 35.43 -21.08
N CYS A 229 -8.79 34.49 -20.17
CA CYS A 229 -8.25 33.18 -20.54
C CYS A 229 -9.31 32.21 -21.05
N THR A 230 -10.52 32.27 -20.51
CA THR A 230 -11.61 31.37 -20.90
C THR A 230 -12.96 32.01 -20.64
N ILE A 231 -13.94 31.65 -21.47
CA ILE A 231 -15.34 31.60 -21.03
C ILE A 231 -15.67 30.14 -20.78
N TRP A 232 -15.98 29.80 -19.54
CA TRP A 232 -16.26 28.44 -19.09
C TRP A 232 -17.80 28.29 -18.99
N PHE A 233 -18.41 27.63 -19.98
CA PHE A 233 -19.87 27.51 -20.06
C PHE A 233 -20.42 26.40 -19.19
N ASP A 234 -21.67 26.53 -18.74
CA ASP A 234 -22.33 25.49 -17.95
C ASP A 234 -23.87 25.59 -17.98
N TYR A 235 -24.61 24.59 -18.41
CA TYR A 235 -24.20 23.47 -19.25
C TYR A 235 -25.32 23.14 -20.22
N SER A 236 -25.04 22.23 -21.14
CA SER A 236 -25.95 21.78 -22.18
C SER A 236 -26.48 20.37 -21.89
N ASP A 237 -27.68 20.08 -22.37
CA ASP A 237 -28.25 18.73 -22.39
C ASP A 237 -28.51 18.25 -23.82
N LYS A 238 -28.97 17.01 -23.98
CA LYS A 238 -29.19 16.38 -25.30
C LYS A 238 -30.07 17.19 -26.23
N GLN A 239 -31.07 17.87 -25.69
CA GLN A 239 -32.07 18.63 -26.45
C GLN A 239 -31.61 20.06 -26.70
N ARG A 240 -30.64 20.56 -25.92
CA ARG A 240 -30.19 21.95 -25.89
C ARG A 240 -28.67 22.00 -25.91
N GLN A 241 -28.09 21.77 -27.09
CA GLN A 241 -26.65 21.82 -27.35
C GLN A 241 -26.36 22.34 -28.77
N GLY A 242 -25.12 22.79 -29.01
CA GLY A 242 -24.62 23.17 -30.34
C GLY A 242 -25.46 24.27 -31.00
N ALA A 243 -26.05 23.96 -32.16
CA ALA A 243 -26.97 24.83 -32.88
C ALA A 243 -28.08 25.46 -32.00
N ALA A 244 -28.59 24.72 -31.00
CA ALA A 244 -29.62 25.22 -30.09
C ALA A 244 -29.13 26.38 -29.20
N TRP A 245 -27.82 26.57 -29.06
CA TRP A 245 -27.20 27.72 -28.39
C TRP A 245 -26.67 28.76 -29.38
N GLY A 246 -26.83 28.54 -30.68
CA GLY A 246 -26.12 29.31 -31.70
C GLY A 246 -24.61 29.23 -31.53
N ALA A 247 -24.09 28.07 -31.09
CA ALA A 247 -22.69 27.89 -30.68
C ALA A 247 -21.70 28.41 -31.74
N SER A 248 -21.94 28.14 -33.02
CA SER A 248 -21.12 28.62 -34.14
C SER A 248 -20.96 30.13 -34.17
N ASN A 249 -22.06 30.87 -33.96
CA ASN A 249 -22.05 32.33 -33.96
C ASN A 249 -21.40 32.87 -32.67
N LEU A 250 -21.68 32.23 -31.53
CA LEU A 250 -21.08 32.59 -30.25
C LEU A 250 -19.56 32.42 -30.30
N LEU A 251 -19.07 31.27 -30.74
CA LEU A 251 -17.64 31.00 -30.91
C LEU A 251 -17.00 31.98 -31.91
N ALA A 252 -17.66 32.26 -33.03
CA ALA A 252 -17.11 33.23 -33.98
C ALA A 252 -17.00 34.65 -33.40
N ASP A 253 -17.99 35.09 -32.60
CA ASP A 253 -17.94 36.36 -31.89
C ASP A 253 -16.82 36.39 -30.83
N MET A 254 -16.72 35.32 -30.02
CA MET A 254 -15.69 35.17 -29.01
C MET A 254 -14.31 35.30 -29.64
N ARG A 255 -14.11 34.61 -30.76
CA ARG A 255 -12.86 34.60 -31.50
C ARG A 255 -12.51 35.95 -32.12
N ALA A 256 -13.50 36.64 -32.68
CA ALA A 256 -13.32 37.95 -33.28
C ALA A 256 -12.93 39.01 -32.23
N LYS A 257 -13.48 38.91 -31.02
CA LYS A 257 -13.18 39.84 -29.91
C LYS A 257 -11.86 39.52 -29.22
N GLN A 258 -11.60 38.26 -28.95
CA GLN A 258 -10.40 37.81 -28.24
C GLN A 258 -9.81 36.58 -28.93
N PRO A 259 -8.85 36.74 -29.85
CA PRO A 259 -8.30 35.63 -30.60
C PRO A 259 -7.69 34.52 -29.74
N SER A 260 -7.22 34.80 -28.52
CA SER A 260 -6.60 33.81 -27.64
C SER A 260 -7.56 33.18 -26.61
N ILE A 261 -8.85 33.53 -26.63
CA ILE A 261 -9.83 33.01 -25.66
C ILE A 261 -9.98 31.49 -25.80
N LEU A 262 -10.16 30.80 -24.67
CA LEU A 262 -10.47 29.38 -24.63
C LEU A 262 -11.95 29.13 -24.31
N VAL A 263 -12.45 27.95 -24.69
CA VAL A 263 -13.79 27.48 -24.35
C VAL A 263 -13.76 26.01 -23.91
N ASN A 264 -14.51 25.67 -22.87
CA ASN A 264 -14.72 24.28 -22.46
C ASN A 264 -15.72 23.57 -23.38
N ASN A 265 -15.97 22.28 -23.12
CA ASN A 265 -16.84 21.45 -23.96
C ASN A 265 -18.35 21.50 -23.66
N ARG A 266 -18.80 22.39 -22.76
CA ARG A 266 -20.16 22.37 -22.20
C ARG A 266 -21.22 23.19 -22.96
N LEU A 267 -20.87 23.76 -24.12
CA LEU A 267 -21.87 24.12 -25.16
C LEU A 267 -22.50 22.88 -25.81
N PHE A 268 -21.93 21.71 -25.51
CA PHE A 268 -22.39 20.40 -25.96
C PHE A 268 -22.61 19.48 -24.75
N GLU A 269 -23.47 18.48 -24.92
CA GLU A 269 -23.83 17.55 -23.85
C GLU A 269 -22.65 16.61 -23.51
N GLY A 270 -22.48 16.33 -22.21
CA GLY A 270 -21.55 15.35 -21.69
C GLY A 270 -20.21 15.96 -21.26
N LEU A 271 -19.66 15.48 -20.15
CA LEU A 271 -18.46 16.04 -19.51
C LEU A 271 -17.17 15.79 -20.32
N GLU A 272 -17.15 14.75 -21.15
CA GLU A 272 -15.97 14.29 -21.89
C GLU A 272 -16.16 14.34 -23.42
N ASN A 273 -17.19 15.03 -23.91
CA ASN A 273 -17.37 15.23 -25.34
C ASN A 273 -16.19 16.04 -25.94
N LYS A 274 -15.95 15.89 -27.24
CA LYS A 274 -14.77 16.47 -27.90
C LYS A 274 -15.00 17.86 -28.54
N ASN A 275 -16.10 18.53 -28.19
CA ASN A 275 -16.50 19.78 -28.84
C ASN A 275 -16.11 21.00 -28.00
N GLY A 276 -14.92 21.55 -28.21
CA GLY A 276 -14.38 22.69 -27.48
C GLY A 276 -12.86 22.68 -27.48
N ASP A 277 -12.23 23.57 -26.71
CA ASP A 277 -10.77 23.52 -26.54
C ASP A 277 -10.34 22.45 -25.54
N TYR A 278 -11.15 22.15 -24.52
CA TYR A 278 -10.85 21.13 -23.51
C TYR A 278 -12.11 20.48 -22.91
N GLY A 279 -11.97 19.24 -22.45
CA GLY A 279 -12.99 18.48 -21.70
C GLY A 279 -13.06 18.86 -20.22
N THR A 280 -14.17 18.53 -19.54
CA THR A 280 -14.44 18.98 -18.16
C THR A 280 -14.93 17.86 -17.21
N PRO A 281 -14.15 16.78 -16.98
CA PRO A 281 -14.44 15.84 -15.91
C PRO A 281 -14.67 16.58 -14.58
N GLU A 282 -15.67 16.15 -13.81
CA GLU A 282 -16.15 16.89 -12.65
C GLU A 282 -16.08 16.01 -11.40
N LYS A 283 -15.31 16.43 -10.39
CA LYS A 283 -15.09 15.72 -9.13
C LYS A 283 -14.54 14.28 -9.26
N TYR A 284 -13.97 13.90 -10.42
CA TYR A 284 -13.20 12.68 -10.59
C TYR A 284 -12.05 12.88 -11.58
N VAL A 285 -10.98 12.10 -11.45
CA VAL A 285 -9.85 12.11 -12.39
C VAL A 285 -9.99 10.92 -13.37
N PRO A 286 -10.03 11.14 -14.69
CA PRO A 286 -10.08 10.04 -15.65
C PRO A 286 -8.88 9.08 -15.45
N PRO A 287 -9.08 7.76 -15.31
CA PRO A 287 -8.00 6.83 -14.94
C PRO A 287 -6.79 6.85 -15.88
N THR A 288 -6.99 7.12 -17.16
CA THR A 288 -5.97 7.15 -18.22
C THR A 288 -5.87 8.51 -18.92
N GLY A 289 -6.42 9.58 -18.32
CA GLY A 289 -6.65 10.85 -19.01
C GLY A 289 -7.74 10.73 -20.09
N LEU A 290 -7.88 11.76 -20.94
CA LEU A 290 -8.77 11.75 -22.10
C LEU A 290 -7.98 11.69 -23.41
N PRO A 291 -7.84 10.51 -24.06
CA PRO A 291 -7.05 10.37 -25.28
C PRO A 291 -7.53 11.28 -26.42
N GLY A 292 -6.61 12.09 -26.93
CA GLY A 292 -6.86 13.03 -28.02
C GLY A 292 -7.66 14.27 -27.65
N MET A 293 -7.76 14.61 -26.36
CA MET A 293 -8.43 15.82 -25.88
C MET A 293 -7.69 16.40 -24.67
N ASP A 294 -7.39 17.69 -24.67
CA ASP A 294 -6.93 18.38 -23.44
C ASP A 294 -8.10 18.43 -22.44
N TRP A 295 -7.84 18.36 -21.14
CA TRP A 295 -8.92 18.24 -20.15
C TRP A 295 -8.61 18.86 -18.81
N GLU A 296 -9.65 19.40 -18.19
CA GLU A 296 -9.60 20.09 -16.90
C GLU A 296 -10.54 19.41 -15.90
N VAL A 297 -9.99 18.90 -14.80
CA VAL A 297 -10.80 18.48 -13.68
C VAL A 297 -11.21 19.72 -12.88
N ASN A 298 -12.51 19.98 -12.83
CA ASN A 298 -13.08 20.90 -11.86
C ASN A 298 -13.41 20.11 -10.59
N HIS A 299 -12.88 20.56 -9.45
CA HIS A 299 -12.99 19.86 -8.18
C HIS A 299 -13.23 20.82 -7.01
N THR A 300 -13.88 20.34 -5.96
CA THR A 300 -14.18 21.08 -4.74
C THR A 300 -13.25 20.73 -3.59
N LEU A 301 -12.98 21.70 -2.69
CA LEU A 301 -12.22 21.49 -1.45
C LEU A 301 -13.04 20.76 -0.38
N ASN A 302 -14.34 21.01 -0.32
CA ASN A 302 -15.32 20.20 0.42
C ASN A 302 -16.26 19.51 -0.58
N GLU A 303 -17.49 19.21 -0.21
CA GLU A 303 -18.45 18.55 -1.10
C GLU A 303 -19.23 19.54 -1.98
N SER A 304 -19.24 20.84 -1.67
CA SER A 304 -20.01 21.88 -2.39
C SER A 304 -19.16 22.83 -3.24
N TYR A 305 -19.72 23.36 -4.33
CA TYR A 305 -19.10 24.46 -5.09
C TYR A 305 -19.37 25.81 -4.42
N GLY A 306 -20.64 26.17 -4.24
CA GLY A 306 -21.04 27.33 -3.46
C GLY A 306 -20.79 27.14 -1.96
N TYR A 307 -20.73 28.24 -1.22
CA TYR A 307 -20.57 28.21 0.23
C TYR A 307 -21.69 27.43 0.93
N SER A 308 -21.31 26.45 1.75
CA SER A 308 -22.18 25.72 2.66
C SER A 308 -21.70 25.92 4.09
N SER A 309 -22.58 26.39 4.97
CA SER A 309 -22.24 26.64 6.37
C SER A 309 -22.15 25.36 7.22
N HIS A 310 -22.61 24.23 6.69
CA HIS A 310 -22.71 22.96 7.40
C HIS A 310 -21.84 21.85 6.79
N ASP A 311 -21.28 22.06 5.60
CA ASP A 311 -20.31 21.15 5.00
C ASP A 311 -18.93 21.36 5.63
N THR A 312 -18.51 20.36 6.41
CA THR A 312 -17.23 20.37 7.14
C THR A 312 -16.24 19.33 6.61
N LEU A 313 -16.55 18.66 5.49
CA LEU A 313 -15.73 17.60 4.90
C LEU A 313 -14.60 18.18 4.02
N TRP A 314 -13.70 18.95 4.65
CA TRP A 314 -12.61 19.64 3.98
C TRP A 314 -11.46 18.69 3.62
N LYS A 315 -10.97 18.79 2.38
CA LYS A 315 -9.70 18.22 1.94
C LYS A 315 -8.55 18.97 2.59
N ASP A 316 -7.58 18.24 3.11
CA ASP A 316 -6.35 18.81 3.62
C ASP A 316 -5.32 19.08 2.49
N SER A 317 -4.21 19.73 2.84
CA SER A 317 -3.13 20.06 1.90
C SER A 317 -2.57 18.82 1.20
N THR A 318 -2.42 17.71 1.93
CA THR A 318 -1.89 16.44 1.40
C THR A 318 -2.78 15.88 0.29
N THR A 319 -4.09 15.85 0.55
CA THR A 319 -5.09 15.38 -0.42
C THR A 319 -5.07 16.25 -1.67
N VAL A 320 -4.97 17.56 -1.53
CA VAL A 320 -4.93 18.48 -2.67
C VAL A 320 -3.63 18.36 -3.47
N VAL A 321 -2.46 18.25 -2.83
CA VAL A 321 -1.17 18.03 -3.51
C VAL A 321 -1.23 16.73 -4.33
N ARG A 322 -1.70 15.63 -3.73
CA ARG A 322 -1.80 14.34 -4.43
C ARG A 322 -2.80 14.39 -5.58
N LEU A 323 -3.94 15.07 -5.42
CA LEU A 323 -4.91 15.30 -6.50
C LEU A 323 -4.28 16.08 -7.68
N LEU A 324 -3.53 17.14 -7.39
CA LEU A 324 -2.82 17.91 -8.41
C LEU A 324 -1.80 17.04 -9.16
N CYS A 325 -0.97 16.29 -8.43
CA CYS A 325 0.02 15.39 -9.01
C CYS A 325 -0.64 14.30 -9.88
N ASP A 326 -1.76 13.71 -9.44
CA ASP A 326 -2.50 12.71 -10.20
C ASP A 326 -3.03 13.29 -11.53
N VAL A 327 -3.72 14.43 -11.47
CA VAL A 327 -4.26 15.12 -12.64
C VAL A 327 -3.17 15.46 -13.66
N VAL A 328 -2.06 16.04 -13.20
CA VAL A 328 -0.97 16.48 -14.09
C VAL A 328 -0.20 15.28 -14.65
N SER A 329 -0.01 14.21 -13.88
CA SER A 329 0.61 12.97 -14.36
C SER A 329 -0.18 12.29 -15.49
N LYS A 330 -1.48 12.58 -15.63
CA LYS A 330 -2.35 12.11 -16.71
C LYS A 330 -2.57 13.16 -17.81
N GLY A 331 -1.81 14.26 -17.75
CA GLY A 331 -1.78 15.32 -18.77
C GLY A 331 -2.90 16.37 -18.66
N GLY A 332 -3.70 16.34 -17.60
CA GLY A 332 -4.78 17.30 -17.38
C GLY A 332 -4.38 18.55 -16.59
N ASN A 333 -5.35 19.44 -16.40
CA ASN A 333 -5.28 20.57 -15.48
C ASN A 333 -6.26 20.40 -14.32
N LEU A 334 -5.90 20.92 -13.15
CA LEU A 334 -6.80 20.97 -11.98
C LEU A 334 -7.32 22.41 -11.80
N LEU A 335 -8.64 22.57 -11.86
CA LEU A 335 -9.35 23.79 -11.50
C LEU A 335 -10.04 23.58 -10.14
N LEU A 336 -9.40 24.05 -9.07
CA LEU A 336 -9.82 23.78 -7.70
C LEU A 336 -10.67 24.91 -7.13
N ASN A 337 -11.86 24.57 -6.64
CA ASN A 337 -12.86 25.53 -6.21
C ASN A 337 -12.67 26.05 -4.79
N ILE A 338 -12.92 27.35 -4.61
CA ILE A 338 -13.31 27.99 -3.36
C ILE A 338 -14.77 28.47 -3.44
N GLY A 339 -15.50 28.32 -2.33
CA GLY A 339 -16.85 28.88 -2.15
C GLY A 339 -16.84 29.95 -1.05
N PRO A 340 -16.64 31.25 -1.39
CA PRO A 340 -16.66 32.32 -0.40
C PRO A 340 -18.04 32.52 0.22
N ASP A 341 -18.08 32.95 1.49
CA ASP A 341 -19.33 33.32 2.17
C ASP A 341 -19.96 34.59 1.56
N ALA A 342 -21.11 35.02 2.07
CA ALA A 342 -21.83 36.19 1.55
C ALA A 342 -21.05 37.52 1.63
N HIS A 343 -19.98 37.58 2.42
CA HIS A 343 -19.06 38.70 2.52
C HIS A 343 -17.85 38.59 1.59
N GLY A 344 -17.71 37.47 0.87
CA GLY A 344 -16.58 37.18 0.00
C GLY A 344 -15.39 36.58 0.74
N ARG A 345 -15.57 36.14 2.00
CA ARG A 345 -14.48 35.55 2.80
C ARG A 345 -14.36 34.08 2.47
N VAL A 346 -13.14 33.65 2.13
CA VAL A 346 -12.85 32.23 1.90
C VAL A 346 -12.82 31.50 3.25
N PRO A 347 -13.51 30.36 3.41
CA PRO A 347 -13.48 29.59 4.65
C PRO A 347 -12.04 29.27 5.12
N ALA A 348 -11.80 29.36 6.43
CA ALA A 348 -10.45 29.17 6.99
C ALA A 348 -9.81 27.80 6.65
N PRO A 349 -10.55 26.67 6.66
CA PRO A 349 -9.99 25.38 6.23
C PRO A 349 -9.52 25.38 4.77
N ALA A 350 -10.28 26.00 3.86
CA ALA A 350 -9.89 26.15 2.45
C ALA A 350 -8.60 26.99 2.30
N GLN A 351 -8.48 28.09 3.05
CA GLN A 351 -7.25 28.90 3.06
C GLN A 351 -6.05 28.10 3.58
N ALA A 352 -6.23 27.32 4.65
CA ALA A 352 -5.17 26.50 5.22
C ALA A 352 -4.67 25.44 4.24
N ALA A 353 -5.59 24.71 3.58
CA ALA A 353 -5.25 23.72 2.56
C ALA A 353 -4.48 24.36 1.39
N LEU A 354 -4.98 25.46 0.84
CA LEU A 354 -4.34 26.15 -0.30
C LEU A 354 -2.97 26.75 0.04
N ARG A 355 -2.78 27.30 1.25
CA ARG A 355 -1.47 27.78 1.69
C ARG A 355 -0.48 26.64 1.90
N GLY A 356 -0.94 25.48 2.38
CA GLY A 356 -0.11 24.27 2.47
C GLY A 356 0.32 23.75 1.09
N VAL A 357 -0.61 23.72 0.12
CA VAL A 357 -0.28 23.43 -1.29
C VAL A 357 0.74 24.42 -1.83
N GLY A 358 0.56 25.72 -1.53
CA GLY A 358 1.51 26.76 -1.88
C GLY A 358 2.92 26.53 -1.33
N ALA A 359 3.04 26.06 -0.09
CA ALA A 359 4.32 25.69 0.50
C ALA A 359 5.01 24.57 -0.27
N TRP A 360 4.26 23.53 -0.64
CA TRP A 360 4.76 22.44 -1.47
C TRP A 360 5.17 22.91 -2.88
N MET A 361 4.33 23.73 -3.53
CA MET A 361 4.57 24.26 -4.88
C MET A 361 5.83 25.14 -4.96
N ARG A 362 6.17 25.89 -3.91
CA ARG A 362 7.41 26.69 -3.89
C ARG A 362 8.67 25.86 -4.10
N VAL A 363 8.66 24.60 -3.65
CA VAL A 363 9.78 23.66 -3.81
C VAL A 363 9.65 22.83 -5.08
N ASN A 364 8.44 22.33 -5.35
CA ASN A 364 8.24 21.22 -6.30
C ASN A 364 7.61 21.63 -7.64
N SER A 365 7.33 22.91 -7.85
CA SER A 365 6.57 23.40 -9.02
C SER A 365 7.16 23.04 -10.39
N GLU A 366 8.46 22.77 -10.50
CA GLU A 366 9.05 22.35 -11.79
C GLU A 366 8.57 20.97 -12.27
N ALA A 367 8.07 20.12 -11.35
CA ALA A 367 7.43 18.85 -11.65
C ALA A 367 5.95 18.99 -12.03
N ILE A 368 5.39 20.20 -11.93
CA ILE A 368 4.01 20.51 -12.28
C ILE A 368 3.98 21.34 -13.57
N TYR A 369 4.51 22.56 -13.56
CA TYR A 369 4.35 23.47 -14.68
C TYR A 369 5.11 23.02 -15.92
N GLY A 370 4.44 23.07 -17.08
CA GLY A 370 5.05 22.73 -18.38
C GLY A 370 5.50 21.29 -18.51
N THR A 371 5.02 20.38 -17.66
CA THR A 371 5.27 18.94 -17.82
C THR A 371 4.23 18.30 -18.73
N THR A 372 4.53 17.09 -19.22
CA THR A 372 3.58 16.21 -19.92
C THR A 372 3.29 14.97 -19.07
N SER A 373 2.31 14.18 -19.52
CA SER A 373 1.87 12.97 -18.83
C SER A 373 3.00 11.97 -18.61
N SER A 374 2.85 11.18 -17.55
CA SER A 374 3.70 10.04 -17.19
C SER A 374 3.98 9.15 -18.40
N PRO A 375 5.24 8.73 -18.61
CA PRO A 375 5.55 7.68 -19.57
C PRO A 375 5.14 6.29 -19.04
N PHE A 376 4.86 6.17 -17.74
CA PHE A 376 4.43 4.92 -17.11
C PHE A 376 2.91 4.84 -17.04
N VAL A 377 2.39 3.67 -17.37
CA VAL A 377 0.98 3.34 -17.11
C VAL A 377 0.70 3.37 -15.61
N ARG A 378 1.65 2.92 -14.78
CA ARG A 378 1.51 2.91 -13.32
C ARG A 378 2.83 2.88 -12.57
N LEU A 379 2.83 3.51 -11.38
CA LEU A 379 3.88 3.45 -10.37
C LEU A 379 3.24 3.12 -9.01
N PRO A 380 3.77 2.15 -8.24
CA PRO A 380 3.12 1.68 -7.00
C PRO A 380 3.28 2.62 -5.81
N TRP A 381 4.20 3.58 -5.89
CA TRP A 381 4.57 4.50 -4.82
C TRP A 381 4.12 5.95 -5.07
N GLY A 382 3.46 6.23 -6.20
CA GLY A 382 3.07 7.58 -6.60
C GLY A 382 2.82 7.72 -8.09
N CYS A 383 3.26 8.83 -8.68
CA CYS A 383 3.11 9.09 -10.11
C CYS A 383 4.35 9.78 -10.70
N ALA A 384 4.32 10.07 -12.00
CA ALA A 384 5.41 10.76 -12.68
C ALA A 384 4.92 11.77 -13.71
N THR A 385 5.75 12.79 -13.94
CA THR A 385 5.59 13.77 -15.01
C THR A 385 6.93 13.93 -15.71
N GLN A 386 6.93 14.45 -16.93
CA GLN A 386 8.18 14.57 -17.69
C GLN A 386 8.28 15.89 -18.44
N LYS A 387 9.54 16.26 -18.72
CA LYS A 387 9.97 17.30 -19.66
C LYS A 387 11.03 16.69 -20.57
N PRO A 388 11.37 17.34 -21.70
CA PRO A 388 12.51 16.90 -22.51
C PRO A 388 13.76 16.70 -21.64
N GLY A 389 14.29 15.48 -21.61
CA GLY A 389 15.49 15.10 -20.85
C GLY A 389 15.33 15.03 -19.33
N VAL A 390 14.13 15.17 -18.77
CA VAL A 390 13.90 15.15 -17.31
C VAL A 390 12.64 14.37 -16.95
N LEU A 391 12.78 13.46 -16.00
CA LEU A 391 11.68 12.72 -15.40
C LEU A 391 11.52 13.12 -13.93
N TYR A 392 10.30 13.48 -13.52
CA TYR A 392 9.96 13.79 -12.13
C TYR A 392 9.14 12.64 -11.56
N LEU A 393 9.63 12.06 -10.47
CA LEU A 393 9.00 10.98 -9.73
C LEU A 393 8.37 11.59 -8.48
N MET A 394 7.05 11.65 -8.44
CA MET A 394 6.28 12.21 -7.33
C MET A 394 5.91 11.07 -6.39
N VAL A 395 6.67 10.94 -5.30
CA VAL A 395 6.59 9.82 -4.35
C VAL A 395 5.59 10.16 -3.26
N PHE A 396 4.45 9.45 -3.26
CA PHE A 396 3.39 9.55 -2.25
C PHE A 396 3.67 8.61 -1.08
N ASP A 397 4.06 7.38 -1.40
CA ASP A 397 4.27 6.32 -0.42
C ASP A 397 5.78 6.03 -0.35
N TRP A 398 6.42 6.54 0.70
CA TRP A 398 7.86 6.45 0.87
C TRP A 398 8.29 5.00 1.18
N PRO A 399 9.20 4.39 0.40
CA PRO A 399 9.68 3.03 0.64
C PRO A 399 10.43 2.93 1.98
N ALA A 400 9.96 2.06 2.89
CA ALA A 400 10.56 1.87 4.20
C ALA A 400 11.98 1.27 4.15
N ASP A 401 12.35 0.60 3.06
CA ASP A 401 13.68 0.05 2.82
C ASP A 401 14.63 1.05 2.10
N GLY A 402 14.16 2.28 1.87
CA GLY A 402 14.91 3.33 1.18
C GLY A 402 15.18 3.03 -0.30
N ARG A 403 14.47 2.07 -0.93
CA ARG A 403 14.66 1.72 -2.35
C ARG A 403 13.45 2.12 -3.17
N LEU A 404 13.62 3.11 -4.04
CA LEU A 404 12.62 3.50 -5.02
C LEU A 404 12.86 2.72 -6.32
N ILE A 405 11.95 1.80 -6.64
CA ILE A 405 12.01 1.01 -7.88
C ILE A 405 11.23 1.72 -8.98
N VAL A 406 11.91 2.05 -10.08
CA VAL A 406 11.33 2.71 -11.25
C VAL A 406 11.38 1.74 -12.43
N PRO A 407 10.23 1.35 -13.01
CA PRO A 407 10.14 0.37 -14.09
C PRO A 407 10.56 1.00 -15.43
N MET A 408 11.85 1.27 -15.60
CA MET A 408 12.39 1.90 -16.80
C MET A 408 13.73 1.30 -17.24
N LYS A 409 13.96 1.40 -18.54
CA LYS A 409 15.25 1.34 -19.23
C LYS A 409 15.65 2.75 -19.66
N GLY A 410 16.93 2.93 -19.95
CA GLY A 410 17.49 4.23 -20.32
C GLY A 410 18.65 4.61 -19.40
N ALA A 411 19.58 5.40 -19.90
CA ALA A 411 20.65 5.95 -19.08
C ALA A 411 20.15 7.20 -18.36
N ILE A 412 20.55 7.37 -17.10
CA ILE A 412 20.31 8.58 -16.33
C ILE A 412 21.66 9.19 -15.95
N LYS A 413 21.72 10.52 -15.94
CA LYS A 413 22.92 11.31 -15.64
C LYS A 413 23.02 11.59 -14.15
N SER A 414 21.90 11.97 -13.54
CA SER A 414 21.83 12.34 -12.12
C SER A 414 20.44 12.06 -11.55
N ALA A 415 20.38 11.88 -10.24
CA ALA A 415 19.16 11.76 -9.46
C ALA A 415 19.26 12.67 -8.24
N ARG A 416 18.24 13.48 -7.94
CA ARG A 416 18.21 14.36 -6.76
C ARG A 416 16.80 14.53 -6.21
N LEU A 417 16.67 14.87 -4.94
CA LEU A 417 15.41 15.30 -4.35
C LEU A 417 15.23 16.81 -4.52
N LEU A 418 14.04 17.25 -4.91
CA LEU A 418 13.73 18.68 -4.91
C LEU A 418 13.64 19.20 -3.47
N GLY A 419 14.23 20.37 -3.21
CA GLY A 419 14.29 20.98 -1.88
C GLY A 419 15.31 20.35 -0.92
N HIS A 420 16.20 19.49 -1.40
CA HIS A 420 17.24 18.85 -0.59
C HIS A 420 18.59 18.86 -1.32
N ASP A 421 19.66 19.11 -0.58
CA ASP A 421 21.02 19.15 -1.12
C ASP A 421 21.61 17.74 -1.27
N GLY A 422 22.28 17.47 -2.38
CA GLY A 422 23.00 16.22 -2.62
C GLY A 422 22.38 15.32 -3.68
N GLU A 423 23.24 14.53 -4.32
CA GLU A 423 22.83 13.53 -5.30
C GLU A 423 22.41 12.22 -4.62
N LEU A 424 21.38 11.59 -5.18
CA LEU A 424 20.97 10.24 -4.81
C LEU A 424 21.81 9.23 -5.59
N SER A 425 22.23 8.17 -4.92
CA SER A 425 22.81 7.04 -5.62
C SER A 425 21.72 6.22 -6.32
N PHE A 426 22.08 5.64 -7.45
CA PHE A 426 21.16 4.83 -8.24
C PHE A 426 21.91 3.70 -8.93
N ASP A 427 21.23 2.58 -9.10
CA ASP A 427 21.73 1.39 -9.79
C ASP A 427 20.73 0.92 -10.83
N ARG A 428 21.25 0.52 -12.00
CA ARG A 428 20.45 -0.22 -12.99
C ARG A 428 20.49 -1.70 -12.63
N LYS A 429 19.34 -2.28 -12.33
CA LYS A 429 19.24 -3.72 -12.06
C LYS A 429 18.88 -4.43 -13.36
N MET A 430 19.81 -5.26 -13.82
CA MET A 430 19.64 -6.13 -14.97
C MET A 430 19.12 -7.48 -14.47
N GLY A 431 17.83 -7.72 -14.65
CA GLY A 431 17.14 -8.98 -14.32
C GLY A 431 16.10 -9.31 -15.39
N GLU A 432 15.19 -10.25 -15.11
CA GLU A 432 14.10 -10.60 -16.04
C GLU A 432 13.25 -9.38 -16.43
N VAL A 433 13.01 -8.47 -15.46
CA VAL A 433 12.44 -7.15 -15.71
C VAL A 433 13.49 -6.11 -15.32
N PRO A 434 14.14 -5.45 -16.29
CA PRO A 434 15.09 -4.38 -16.00
C PRO A 434 14.42 -3.22 -15.28
N CYS A 435 15.08 -2.65 -14.27
CA CYS A 435 14.58 -1.48 -13.56
C CYS A 435 15.71 -0.55 -13.11
N LEU A 436 15.35 0.67 -12.74
CA LEU A 436 16.21 1.60 -12.05
C LEU A 436 15.86 1.58 -10.55
N GLU A 437 16.86 1.35 -9.71
CA GLU A 437 16.74 1.48 -8.25
C GLU A 437 17.40 2.78 -7.82
N VAL A 438 16.63 3.69 -7.22
CA VAL A 438 17.14 4.94 -6.62
C VAL A 438 17.16 4.78 -5.11
N ARG A 439 18.28 5.11 -4.47
CA ARG A 439 18.42 5.08 -3.02
C ARG A 439 17.92 6.38 -2.42
N LEU A 440 16.94 6.26 -1.53
CA LEU A 440 16.30 7.35 -0.84
C LEU A 440 16.84 7.50 0.58
N PRO A 441 16.81 8.72 1.17
CA PRO A 441 17.06 8.91 2.59
C PRO A 441 16.00 8.21 3.47
N GLU A 442 16.32 8.04 4.75
CA GLU A 442 15.48 7.35 5.73
C GLU A 442 14.07 7.98 5.85
N HIS A 443 13.98 9.29 5.65
CA HIS A 443 12.73 10.04 5.75
C HIS A 443 12.43 10.81 4.48
N ALA A 444 11.14 10.87 4.12
CA ALA A 444 10.64 11.73 3.07
C ALA A 444 10.90 13.21 3.42
N ILE A 445 11.22 14.03 2.41
CA ILE A 445 11.42 15.48 2.57
C ILE A 445 10.09 16.15 2.88
N ASP A 446 9.06 15.76 2.13
CA ASP A 446 7.68 16.17 2.34
C ASP A 446 6.80 14.91 2.39
N PRO A 447 6.05 14.69 3.49
CA PRO A 447 5.21 13.51 3.66
C PRO A 447 3.96 13.49 2.76
N ALA A 448 3.54 14.65 2.24
CA ALA A 448 2.43 14.68 1.28
C ALA A 448 2.87 14.11 -0.07
N CYS A 449 4.01 14.59 -0.58
CA CYS A 449 4.66 14.10 -1.79
C CYS A 449 6.11 14.61 -1.87
N SER A 450 7.08 13.70 -1.91
CA SER A 450 8.48 14.07 -2.18
C SER A 450 8.82 13.84 -3.65
N VAL A 451 9.50 14.80 -4.29
CA VAL A 451 9.79 14.73 -5.73
C VAL A 451 11.25 14.39 -5.99
N VAL A 452 11.50 13.25 -6.64
CA VAL A 452 12.82 12.89 -7.18
C VAL A 452 12.90 13.35 -8.64
N LYS A 453 13.89 14.16 -8.95
CA LYS A 453 14.22 14.59 -10.30
C LYS A 453 15.33 13.72 -10.87
N LEU A 454 15.06 13.10 -12.01
CA LEU A 454 16.03 12.35 -12.80
C LEU A 454 16.38 13.13 -14.05
N GLU A 455 17.67 13.41 -14.25
CA GLU A 455 18.18 13.93 -15.52
C GLU A 455 18.54 12.75 -16.41
N LEU A 456 17.97 12.72 -17.61
CA LEU A 456 18.05 11.58 -18.51
C LEU A 456 19.17 11.73 -19.54
N ASP A 457 19.70 10.61 -20.00
CA ASP A 457 20.58 10.50 -21.16
C ASP A 457 19.87 9.72 -22.27
N GLY A 458 18.89 10.39 -22.89
CA GLY A 458 17.98 9.83 -23.88
C GLY A 458 16.53 9.74 -23.38
N ASP A 459 15.70 9.01 -24.12
CA ASP A 459 14.29 8.84 -23.79
C ASP A 459 14.06 7.83 -22.67
N VAL A 460 13.00 8.03 -21.89
CA VAL A 460 12.50 7.01 -20.96
C VAL A 460 11.96 5.86 -21.77
N LEU A 461 12.42 4.64 -21.48
CA LEU A 461 11.88 3.41 -22.04
C LEU A 461 11.19 2.62 -20.92
N PRO A 462 9.89 2.84 -20.66
CA PRO A 462 9.16 2.12 -19.63
C PRO A 462 9.28 0.61 -19.80
N THR A 463 9.51 -0.11 -18.71
CA THR A 463 9.33 -1.55 -18.68
C THR A 463 7.90 -1.90 -18.28
N PRO A 464 7.41 -3.09 -18.63
CA PRO A 464 6.15 -3.58 -18.08
C PRO A 464 6.17 -3.48 -16.56
N PHE A 465 5.10 -2.93 -15.98
CA PHE A 465 4.86 -3.02 -14.55
C PHE A 465 4.62 -4.49 -14.21
N VAL A 466 5.25 -4.99 -13.16
CA VAL A 466 5.15 -6.39 -12.72
C VAL A 466 5.08 -6.42 -11.20
N VAL A 467 4.12 -7.17 -10.65
CA VAL A 467 3.99 -7.37 -9.20
C VAL A 467 4.77 -8.61 -8.77
N PHE A 468 5.65 -8.47 -7.79
CA PHE A 468 6.41 -9.58 -7.23
C PHE A 468 5.83 -10.01 -5.87
N PRO A 469 5.89 -11.30 -5.51
CA PRO A 469 5.60 -11.74 -4.16
C PRO A 469 6.54 -11.04 -3.17
N LYS A 470 6.00 -10.66 -2.02
CA LYS A 470 6.78 -10.18 -0.88
C LYS A 470 7.69 -11.31 -0.37
N GLY A 471 8.70 -10.98 0.45
CA GLY A 471 9.62 -11.97 1.02
C GLY A 471 8.96 -13.08 1.84
N ASN A 472 7.72 -12.87 2.31
CA ASN A 472 6.90 -13.88 2.99
C ASN A 472 6.10 -14.78 2.04
N GLY A 473 6.35 -14.72 0.73
CA GLY A 473 5.65 -15.51 -0.29
C GLY A 473 4.23 -15.05 -0.59
N VAL A 474 3.82 -13.86 -0.11
CA VAL A 474 2.51 -13.29 -0.41
C VAL A 474 2.59 -12.36 -1.61
N LEU A 475 1.84 -12.68 -2.65
CA LEU A 475 1.61 -11.84 -3.82
C LEU A 475 0.21 -11.23 -3.72
N SER A 476 0.14 -9.92 -3.54
CA SER A 476 -1.13 -9.19 -3.41
C SER A 476 -1.39 -8.37 -4.66
N LEU A 477 -2.51 -8.64 -5.32
CA LEU A 477 -2.96 -7.94 -6.52
C LEU A 477 -4.17 -7.08 -6.15
N ARG A 478 -4.02 -5.77 -6.31
CA ARG A 478 -5.00 -4.73 -6.02
C ARG A 478 -5.65 -4.23 -7.31
N PRO A 479 -6.78 -3.52 -7.26
CA PRO A 479 -7.49 -3.05 -8.46
C PRO A 479 -6.60 -2.23 -9.39
N HIS A 480 -5.73 -1.40 -8.82
CA HIS A 480 -4.79 -0.60 -9.61
C HIS A 480 -3.68 -1.45 -10.26
N ASP A 481 -3.39 -2.67 -9.77
CA ASP A 481 -2.45 -3.61 -10.39
C ASP A 481 -2.96 -4.21 -11.71
N ALA A 482 -4.24 -4.04 -12.01
CA ALA A 482 -4.85 -4.57 -13.23
C ALA A 482 -4.68 -3.64 -14.43
N THR A 483 -4.35 -4.22 -15.58
CA THR A 483 -4.69 -3.68 -16.90
C THR A 483 -6.12 -4.08 -17.23
N LEU A 484 -6.98 -3.12 -17.48
CA LEU A 484 -8.40 -3.35 -17.77
C LEU A 484 -8.66 -3.32 -19.27
N ASN A 485 -9.38 -4.33 -19.77
CA ASN A 485 -9.86 -4.37 -21.15
C ASN A 485 -11.39 -4.41 -21.16
N GLY A 486 -12.01 -3.65 -22.06
CA GLY A 486 -13.46 -3.55 -22.19
C GLY A 486 -14.03 -2.28 -21.55
N PRO A 487 -15.14 -1.74 -22.07
CA PRO A 487 -15.61 -0.39 -21.73
C PRO A 487 -16.36 -0.29 -20.41
N SER A 488 -16.79 -1.41 -19.80
CA SER A 488 -17.59 -1.39 -18.58
C SER A 488 -16.74 -1.44 -17.30
N LEU A 489 -15.69 -2.27 -17.29
CA LEU A 489 -14.84 -2.51 -16.14
C LEU A 489 -13.94 -1.32 -15.83
N ARG A 490 -13.94 -0.89 -14.57
CA ARG A 490 -13.12 0.23 -14.08
C ARG A 490 -12.68 0.02 -12.64
N VAL A 491 -11.65 0.75 -12.24
CA VAL A 491 -11.34 0.91 -10.82
C VAL A 491 -12.30 1.94 -10.24
N GLU A 492 -13.18 1.49 -9.35
CA GLU A 492 -14.13 2.31 -8.60
C GLU A 492 -13.46 2.83 -7.32
N GLN A 493 -13.78 4.07 -6.98
CA GLN A 493 -13.43 4.70 -5.73
C GLN A 493 -14.65 4.68 -4.80
N VAL A 494 -14.50 4.13 -3.59
CA VAL A 494 -15.58 3.99 -2.61
C VAL A 494 -15.12 4.51 -1.27
N GLY A 495 -15.93 5.37 -0.65
CA GLY A 495 -15.67 5.92 0.70
C GLY A 495 -15.66 7.44 0.72
N ALA A 496 -15.64 8.00 1.92
CA ALA A 496 -15.54 9.44 2.12
C ALA A 496 -14.09 9.93 1.90
N VAL A 497 -13.93 11.24 1.66
CA VAL A 497 -12.62 11.89 1.61
C VAL A 497 -11.82 11.55 2.88
N GLY A 498 -10.68 10.87 2.73
CA GLY A 498 -9.82 10.44 3.84
C GLY A 498 -9.89 8.94 4.20
N ASP A 499 -10.90 8.20 3.73
CA ASP A 499 -11.02 6.74 3.85
C ASP A 499 -11.46 6.11 2.53
N VAL A 500 -10.68 6.44 1.50
CA VAL A 500 -10.95 6.00 0.13
C VAL A 500 -10.43 4.58 -0.07
N GLN A 501 -11.33 3.66 -0.38
CA GLN A 501 -11.04 2.30 -0.80
C GLN A 501 -11.26 2.15 -2.31
N TYR A 502 -10.60 1.17 -2.91
CA TYR A 502 -10.72 0.90 -4.34
C TYR A 502 -11.14 -0.54 -4.59
N ASN A 503 -11.97 -0.75 -5.62
CA ASN A 503 -12.31 -2.07 -6.13
C ASN A 503 -12.33 -2.05 -7.67
N LEU A 504 -12.14 -3.21 -8.28
CA LEU A 504 -12.62 -3.43 -9.63
C LEU A 504 -14.14 -3.46 -9.56
N GLY A 505 -14.82 -2.64 -10.35
CA GLY A 505 -16.27 -2.49 -10.31
C GLY A 505 -16.85 -2.13 -11.68
N TYR A 506 -18.18 -2.03 -11.75
CA TYR A 506 -18.93 -1.85 -13.00
C TYR A 506 -18.60 -2.91 -14.06
N TRP A 507 -18.36 -4.15 -13.64
CA TRP A 507 -18.15 -5.26 -14.55
C TRP A 507 -19.50 -5.66 -15.20
N LEU A 508 -19.91 -4.91 -16.22
CA LEU A 508 -21.22 -5.05 -16.88
C LEU A 508 -21.19 -5.90 -18.15
N ASP A 509 -20.00 -6.30 -18.60
CA ASP A 509 -19.78 -7.05 -19.84
C ASP A 509 -18.84 -8.24 -19.58
N THR A 510 -19.22 -9.44 -20.03
CA THR A 510 -18.40 -10.64 -19.92
C THR A 510 -17.18 -10.62 -20.85
N ALA A 511 -17.17 -9.76 -21.87
CA ALA A 511 -15.99 -9.52 -22.68
C ALA A 511 -14.90 -8.71 -21.93
N ALA A 512 -15.24 -8.04 -20.83
CA ALA A 512 -14.28 -7.26 -20.07
C ALA A 512 -13.37 -8.15 -19.19
N THR A 513 -12.09 -7.79 -19.10
CA THR A 513 -11.07 -8.56 -18.34
C THR A 513 -10.16 -7.65 -17.54
N ALA A 514 -9.64 -8.19 -16.43
CA ALA A 514 -8.58 -7.57 -15.62
C ALA A 514 -7.33 -8.46 -15.64
N SER A 515 -6.22 -7.94 -16.16
CA SER A 515 -4.95 -8.67 -16.29
C SER A 515 -3.89 -8.10 -15.37
N PHE A 516 -3.24 -8.97 -14.61
CA PHE A 516 -2.22 -8.65 -13.62
C PHE A 516 -0.88 -9.23 -14.04
N PRO A 517 0.08 -8.39 -14.48
CA PRO A 517 1.44 -8.83 -14.74
C PRO A 517 2.16 -9.13 -13.42
N ILE A 518 2.71 -10.34 -13.28
CA ILE A 518 3.37 -10.82 -12.07
C ILE A 518 4.75 -11.41 -12.38
N GLY A 519 5.65 -11.38 -11.40
CA GLY A 519 7.02 -11.88 -11.54
C GLY A 519 7.34 -12.80 -10.38
N ILE A 520 7.91 -13.97 -10.67
CA ILE A 520 8.17 -15.02 -9.69
C ILE A 520 9.66 -15.31 -9.66
N GLY A 521 10.28 -15.05 -8.50
CA GLY A 521 11.68 -15.38 -8.27
C GLY A 521 11.92 -16.90 -8.21
N ALA A 522 13.16 -17.32 -8.45
CA ALA A 522 13.55 -18.73 -8.37
C ALA A 522 13.31 -19.36 -6.99
N ASP A 523 13.41 -18.54 -5.94
CA ASP A 523 13.16 -18.88 -4.53
C ASP A 523 11.69 -18.72 -4.12
N GLN A 524 10.85 -18.16 -4.99
CA GLN A 524 9.42 -17.90 -4.76
C GLN A 524 8.51 -18.79 -5.61
N GLN A 525 9.05 -19.77 -6.32
CA GLN A 525 8.25 -20.74 -7.08
C GLN A 525 7.51 -21.73 -6.16
N GLY A 526 6.36 -22.23 -6.60
CA GLY A 526 5.63 -23.30 -5.91
C GLY A 526 4.11 -23.18 -6.06
N GLU A 527 3.39 -23.93 -5.24
CA GLU A 527 1.92 -23.90 -5.17
C GLU A 527 1.48 -22.70 -4.31
N TYR A 528 0.65 -21.83 -4.87
CA TYR A 528 0.02 -20.70 -4.19
C TYR A 528 -1.45 -20.99 -3.93
N ALA A 529 -1.92 -20.74 -2.70
CA ALA A 529 -3.34 -20.64 -2.40
C ALA A 529 -3.86 -19.27 -2.85
N VAL A 530 -5.00 -19.23 -3.54
CA VAL A 530 -5.60 -18.01 -4.09
C VAL A 530 -6.85 -17.64 -3.29
N GLU A 531 -6.85 -16.44 -2.73
CA GLU A 531 -7.96 -15.84 -2.01
C GLU A 531 -8.38 -14.54 -2.72
N MET A 532 -9.67 -14.22 -2.72
CA MET A 532 -10.20 -12.96 -3.25
C MET A 532 -11.11 -12.29 -2.23
N GLU A 533 -10.95 -10.98 -2.06
CA GLU A 533 -11.90 -10.16 -1.31
C GLU A 533 -12.93 -9.58 -2.29
N ILE A 534 -14.18 -10.00 -2.18
CA ILE A 534 -15.24 -9.70 -3.14
C ILE A 534 -16.48 -9.11 -2.49
N GLY A 535 -17.20 -8.26 -3.22
CA GLY A 535 -18.52 -7.74 -2.88
C GLY A 535 -19.51 -7.98 -4.02
N CYS A 536 -20.69 -8.50 -3.72
CA CYS A 536 -21.73 -8.79 -4.71
C CYS A 536 -23.12 -8.67 -4.08
N ALA A 537 -24.02 -7.94 -4.74
CA ALA A 537 -25.42 -7.92 -4.34
C ALA A 537 -26.05 -9.31 -4.57
N ASP A 538 -26.89 -9.76 -3.64
CA ASP A 538 -27.44 -11.12 -3.68
C ASP A 538 -28.24 -11.40 -4.96
N ALA A 539 -28.89 -10.39 -5.54
CA ALA A 539 -29.60 -10.49 -6.83
C ALA A 539 -28.68 -10.71 -8.05
N SER A 540 -27.38 -10.45 -7.91
CA SER A 540 -26.36 -10.67 -8.95
C SER A 540 -25.44 -11.87 -8.67
N ALA A 541 -25.67 -12.59 -7.57
CA ALA A 541 -24.94 -13.80 -7.24
C ALA A 541 -25.10 -14.90 -8.30
N GLY A 542 -24.15 -15.84 -8.34
CA GLY A 542 -24.16 -16.96 -9.27
C GLY A 542 -23.43 -16.73 -10.58
N ALA A 543 -22.81 -15.55 -10.76
CA ALA A 543 -21.91 -15.31 -11.89
C ALA A 543 -20.73 -16.28 -11.84
N THR A 544 -20.41 -16.92 -12.96
CA THR A 544 -19.24 -17.78 -13.09
C THR A 544 -18.07 -16.98 -13.66
N MET A 545 -16.89 -17.19 -13.10
CA MET A 545 -15.66 -16.49 -13.45
C MET A 545 -14.49 -17.47 -13.58
N THR A 546 -13.42 -17.01 -14.22
CA THR A 546 -12.14 -17.73 -14.28
C THR A 546 -10.99 -16.79 -13.97
N LEU A 547 -10.02 -17.28 -13.19
CA LEU A 547 -8.68 -16.71 -13.10
C LEU A 547 -7.74 -17.54 -13.98
N LYS A 548 -7.37 -17.00 -15.14
CA LYS A 548 -6.43 -17.64 -16.06
C LYS A 548 -5.01 -17.51 -15.53
N THR A 549 -4.28 -18.61 -15.51
CA THR A 549 -2.91 -18.66 -15.00
C THR A 549 -2.00 -19.50 -15.92
N PRO A 550 -0.67 -19.37 -15.81
CA PRO A 550 0.27 -20.17 -16.61
C PRO A 550 0.15 -21.68 -16.41
N SER A 551 -0.28 -22.13 -15.22
CA SER A 551 -0.39 -23.56 -14.89
C SER A 551 -1.80 -24.12 -15.00
N GLY A 552 -2.77 -23.33 -15.48
CA GLY A 552 -4.18 -23.73 -15.64
C GLY A 552 -5.18 -22.71 -15.08
N ASP A 553 -6.40 -22.76 -15.60
CA ASP A 553 -7.48 -21.83 -15.24
C ASP A 553 -8.19 -22.25 -13.94
N LEU A 554 -8.46 -21.29 -13.05
CA LEU A 554 -9.26 -21.49 -11.85
C LEU A 554 -10.67 -20.97 -12.05
N GLY A 555 -11.63 -21.86 -12.28
CA GLY A 555 -13.05 -21.52 -12.38
C GLY A 555 -13.71 -21.44 -11.01
N PHE A 556 -14.56 -20.42 -10.80
CA PHE A 556 -15.32 -20.25 -9.55
C PHE A 556 -16.66 -19.55 -9.79
N THR A 557 -17.54 -19.62 -8.79
CA THR A 557 -18.86 -18.97 -8.81
C THR A 557 -18.91 -17.89 -7.73
N VAL A 558 -19.37 -16.70 -8.10
CA VAL A 558 -19.47 -15.54 -7.20
C VAL A 558 -20.65 -15.70 -6.23
N PRO A 559 -20.43 -15.76 -4.90
CA PRO A 559 -21.49 -15.76 -3.92
C PRO A 559 -22.08 -14.37 -3.70
N GLY A 560 -23.32 -14.31 -3.21
CA GLY A 560 -23.91 -13.08 -2.66
C GLY A 560 -23.24 -12.73 -1.34
N THR A 561 -22.90 -11.46 -1.14
CA THR A 561 -22.23 -10.98 0.08
C THR A 561 -23.12 -10.09 0.95
N GLY A 562 -24.37 -9.82 0.51
CA GLY A 562 -25.30 -8.88 1.13
C GLY A 562 -25.29 -7.47 0.53
N GLY A 563 -24.40 -7.17 -0.43
CA GLY A 563 -24.36 -5.90 -1.15
C GLY A 563 -23.03 -5.58 -1.81
N TRP A 564 -23.03 -4.64 -2.77
CA TRP A 564 -21.85 -4.25 -3.56
C TRP A 564 -20.66 -3.73 -2.73
N GLN A 565 -20.93 -3.20 -1.53
CA GLN A 565 -19.92 -2.69 -0.61
C GLN A 565 -19.75 -3.53 0.66
N GLN A 566 -20.40 -4.71 0.72
CA GLN A 566 -20.21 -5.68 1.80
C GLN A 566 -19.22 -6.74 1.33
N TYR A 567 -17.96 -6.61 1.74
CA TYR A 567 -16.88 -7.47 1.24
C TYR A 567 -16.69 -8.70 2.10
N ARG A 568 -16.41 -9.84 1.46
CA ARG A 568 -16.07 -11.11 2.11
C ARG A 568 -14.85 -11.73 1.43
N LEU A 569 -14.03 -12.39 2.21
CA LEU A 569 -12.93 -13.20 1.71
C LEU A 569 -13.48 -14.54 1.18
N MET A 570 -13.02 -14.95 0.00
CA MET A 570 -13.39 -16.19 -0.67
C MET A 570 -12.12 -16.91 -1.12
N GLU A 571 -11.99 -18.18 -0.77
CA GLU A 571 -10.95 -19.05 -1.34
C GLU A 571 -11.37 -19.48 -2.75
N VAL A 572 -10.49 -19.26 -3.73
CA VAL A 572 -10.75 -19.54 -5.15
C VAL A 572 -10.16 -20.88 -5.58
N GLY A 573 -8.99 -21.23 -5.07
CA GLY A 573 -8.30 -22.46 -5.43
C GLY A 573 -6.79 -22.35 -5.30
N ARG A 574 -6.06 -23.15 -6.08
CA ARG A 574 -4.60 -23.25 -6.01
C ARG A 574 -3.96 -23.19 -7.38
N VAL A 575 -2.82 -22.52 -7.48
CA VAL A 575 -2.07 -22.35 -8.73
C VAL A 575 -0.59 -22.65 -8.50
N THR A 576 0.08 -23.28 -9.46
CA THR A 576 1.54 -23.47 -9.41
C THR A 576 2.22 -22.41 -10.24
N LEU A 577 3.05 -21.59 -9.61
CA LEU A 577 3.78 -20.53 -10.30
C LEU A 577 5.28 -20.89 -10.38
N LEU A 578 5.80 -20.92 -11.61
CA LEU A 578 7.21 -21.18 -11.91
C LEU A 578 7.99 -19.86 -11.97
N PRO A 579 9.33 -19.89 -11.86
CA PRO A 579 10.14 -18.69 -12.02
C PRO A 579 9.90 -18.04 -13.39
N GLY A 580 9.82 -16.72 -13.43
CA GLY A 580 9.54 -15.99 -14.67
C GLY A 580 8.54 -14.85 -14.52
N SER A 581 8.31 -14.13 -15.61
CA SER A 581 7.21 -13.17 -15.76
C SER A 581 5.96 -13.84 -16.32
N HIS A 582 4.82 -13.58 -15.71
CA HIS A 582 3.53 -14.16 -16.05
C HIS A 582 2.44 -13.08 -16.07
N VAL A 583 1.26 -13.41 -16.61
CA VAL A 583 0.06 -12.57 -16.54
C VAL A 583 -1.09 -13.40 -16.02
N LEU A 584 -1.67 -13.01 -14.88
CA LEU A 584 -2.91 -13.60 -14.39
C LEU A 584 -4.09 -12.79 -14.94
N THR A 585 -5.10 -13.44 -15.53
CA THR A 585 -6.25 -12.73 -16.11
C THR A 585 -7.54 -13.18 -15.48
N LEU A 586 -8.23 -12.25 -14.80
CA LEU A 586 -9.56 -12.45 -14.27
C LEU A 586 -10.60 -12.09 -15.36
N ALA A 587 -11.51 -13.02 -15.63
CA ALA A 587 -12.54 -12.87 -16.64
C ALA A 587 -13.89 -13.44 -16.16
N ALA A 588 -14.98 -12.76 -16.54
CA ALA A 588 -16.34 -13.25 -16.30
C ALA A 588 -16.79 -14.16 -17.44
N LEU A 589 -17.39 -15.31 -17.10
CA LEU A 589 -17.97 -16.23 -18.07
C LEU A 589 -19.48 -16.01 -18.22
N THR A 590 -20.15 -15.60 -17.13
CA THR A 590 -21.59 -15.27 -17.13
C THR A 590 -21.87 -14.01 -16.31
N LYS A 591 -23.01 -13.37 -16.57
CA LYS A 591 -23.52 -12.21 -15.83
C LYS A 591 -25.03 -12.35 -15.61
N PRO A 592 -25.47 -13.06 -14.55
CA PRO A 592 -26.90 -13.33 -14.33
C PRO A 592 -27.68 -12.10 -13.86
N GLY A 593 -27.01 -11.13 -13.22
CA GLY A 593 -27.63 -9.91 -12.68
C GLY A 593 -27.18 -8.62 -13.37
N GLU A 594 -27.25 -7.50 -12.64
CA GLU A 594 -26.91 -6.17 -13.17
C GLU A 594 -25.40 -6.02 -13.44
N ALA A 595 -24.55 -6.60 -12.60
CA ALA A 595 -23.09 -6.63 -12.74
C ALA A 595 -22.52 -7.99 -12.28
N VAL A 596 -21.24 -8.26 -12.55
CA VAL A 596 -20.61 -9.55 -12.18
C VAL A 596 -20.21 -9.59 -10.70
N VAL A 597 -19.27 -8.73 -10.28
CA VAL A 597 -18.70 -8.70 -8.92
C VAL A 597 -17.86 -7.43 -8.72
N ASN A 598 -17.75 -6.96 -7.46
CA ASN A 598 -16.71 -6.02 -7.06
C ASN A 598 -15.52 -6.80 -6.46
N VAL A 599 -14.28 -6.54 -6.91
CA VAL A 599 -13.07 -7.22 -6.40
C VAL A 599 -12.14 -6.19 -5.76
N ARG A 600 -11.88 -6.31 -4.46
CA ARG A 600 -10.96 -5.46 -3.71
C ARG A 600 -9.53 -5.95 -3.72
N SER A 601 -9.33 -7.26 -3.73
CA SER A 601 -7.98 -7.83 -3.80
C SER A 601 -8.01 -9.28 -4.27
N ILE A 602 -6.92 -9.71 -4.90
CA ILE A 602 -6.58 -11.11 -5.13
C ILE A 602 -5.26 -11.36 -4.39
N THR A 603 -5.25 -12.26 -3.43
CA THR A 603 -4.06 -12.61 -2.65
C THR A 603 -3.66 -14.03 -2.97
N LEU A 604 -2.41 -14.21 -3.41
CA LEU A 604 -1.78 -15.50 -3.61
C LEU A 604 -0.77 -15.73 -2.49
N ARG A 605 -0.88 -16.85 -1.78
CA ARG A 605 0.03 -17.22 -0.68
C ARG A 605 0.79 -18.48 -1.03
N LEU A 606 2.12 -18.37 -1.16
CA LEU A 606 2.99 -19.52 -1.39
C LEU A 606 2.82 -20.52 -0.23
N ARG A 607 2.48 -21.76 -0.57
CA ARG A 607 2.36 -22.85 0.40
C ARG A 607 3.74 -23.47 0.66
N GLU A 608 3.91 -23.98 1.89
CA GLU A 608 5.12 -24.58 2.47
C GLU A 608 6.30 -24.78 1.50
N ARG A 609 7.35 -23.97 1.66
CA ARG A 609 8.60 -24.09 0.91
C ARG A 609 9.34 -25.35 1.36
N LYS A 610 9.36 -26.41 0.54
CA LYS A 610 10.21 -27.58 0.82
C LYS A 610 11.68 -27.17 0.77
N PRO A 611 12.49 -27.52 1.79
CA PRO A 611 13.92 -27.21 1.81
C PRO A 611 14.69 -28.02 0.75
N VAL A 612 15.82 -27.48 0.29
CA VAL A 612 16.76 -28.21 -0.57
C VAL A 612 17.49 -29.24 0.29
N ARG A 613 17.52 -30.50 -0.16
CA ARG A 613 18.18 -31.60 0.53
C ARG A 613 19.68 -31.60 0.25
N LEU A 614 20.50 -31.63 1.30
CA LEU A 614 21.96 -31.76 1.25
C LEU A 614 22.39 -32.93 2.14
N ASP A 615 23.28 -33.80 1.66
CA ASP A 615 23.78 -34.93 2.45
C ASP A 615 25.28 -34.74 2.76
N LEU A 616 25.62 -34.71 4.06
CA LEU A 616 26.99 -34.62 4.58
C LEU A 616 27.50 -35.94 5.16
N ASP A 617 26.71 -37.03 5.12
CA ASP A 617 27.10 -38.31 5.74
C ASP A 617 28.42 -38.86 5.18
N ALA A 618 28.66 -38.66 3.88
CA ALA A 618 29.88 -39.05 3.20
C ALA A 618 31.06 -38.06 3.37
N ASP A 619 30.81 -36.87 3.95
CA ASP A 619 31.81 -35.82 4.14
C ASP A 619 32.60 -36.05 5.43
N VAL A 620 33.46 -37.07 5.41
CA VAL A 620 34.18 -37.55 6.61
C VAL A 620 35.19 -36.54 7.17
N ALA A 621 35.63 -35.55 6.39
CA ALA A 621 36.64 -34.58 6.81
C ALA A 621 36.15 -33.66 7.96
N GLY A 622 34.84 -33.45 8.06
CA GLY A 622 34.22 -32.65 9.13
C GLY A 622 33.75 -33.47 10.34
N GLN A 623 33.94 -34.80 10.34
CA GLN A 623 33.40 -35.70 11.36
C GLN A 623 34.49 -36.08 12.39
N VAL A 624 34.24 -35.78 13.67
CA VAL A 624 35.20 -36.00 14.77
C VAL A 624 34.54 -36.86 15.85
N VAL A 625 35.15 -38.00 16.18
CA VAL A 625 34.69 -38.84 17.31
C VAL A 625 35.01 -38.12 18.62
N VAL A 626 33.98 -37.79 19.38
CA VAL A 626 34.09 -37.15 20.69
C VAL A 626 34.47 -38.19 21.74
N ASP A 627 33.74 -39.30 21.80
CA ASP A 627 34.05 -40.43 22.68
C ASP A 627 33.43 -41.73 22.15
N ARG A 628 34.16 -42.83 22.35
CA ARG A 628 33.72 -44.18 22.02
C ARG A 628 34.33 -45.15 23.03
N GLU A 629 33.54 -46.11 23.47
CA GLU A 629 34.02 -47.20 24.32
C GLU A 629 33.36 -48.51 23.88
N ALA A 630 34.18 -49.51 23.57
CA ALA A 630 33.70 -50.77 23.03
C ALA A 630 32.69 -51.45 23.97
N GLY A 631 31.53 -51.83 23.44
CA GLY A 631 30.46 -52.49 24.20
C GLY A 631 29.70 -51.60 25.19
N VAL A 632 30.07 -50.33 25.32
CA VAL A 632 29.43 -49.38 26.23
C VAL A 632 28.58 -48.40 25.44
N TYR A 633 27.37 -48.18 25.95
CA TYR A 633 26.48 -47.14 25.44
C TYR A 633 26.93 -45.78 25.95
N LEU A 634 27.35 -44.89 25.05
CA LEU A 634 27.55 -43.47 25.35
C LEU A 634 26.49 -42.69 24.59
N GLY A 635 25.65 -41.96 25.31
CA GLY A 635 24.62 -41.17 24.64
C GLY A 635 24.21 -39.94 25.41
N HIS A 636 23.19 -39.25 24.89
CA HIS A 636 22.56 -38.09 25.51
C HIS A 636 23.53 -36.97 25.88
N VAL A 637 24.41 -36.61 24.94
CA VAL A 637 25.38 -35.53 25.13
C VAL A 637 24.71 -34.16 25.21
N SER A 638 25.28 -33.28 26.03
CA SER A 638 25.00 -31.85 26.07
C SER A 638 26.32 -31.11 25.90
N THR A 639 26.35 -30.14 24.98
CA THR A 639 27.53 -29.31 24.73
C THR A 639 27.24 -27.84 24.95
N ILE A 640 28.29 -27.07 25.26
CA ILE A 640 28.25 -25.61 25.34
C ILE A 640 29.55 -25.01 24.81
N LEU A 641 29.45 -23.86 24.14
CA LEU A 641 30.58 -22.98 23.83
C LEU A 641 30.87 -22.07 25.02
N LEU A 642 32.12 -22.02 25.45
CA LEU A 642 32.56 -21.14 26.53
C LEU A 642 32.74 -19.69 26.07
N ASP A 643 32.90 -18.79 27.03
CA ASP A 643 32.99 -17.34 26.80
C ASP A 643 34.23 -16.92 25.99
N ASP A 644 35.25 -17.79 25.90
CA ASP A 644 36.41 -17.60 25.01
C ASP A 644 36.08 -17.79 23.51
N ARG A 645 34.83 -18.19 23.22
CA ARG A 645 34.28 -18.41 21.87
C ARG A 645 35.04 -19.46 21.06
N LYS A 646 35.74 -20.38 21.74
CA LYS A 646 36.56 -21.42 21.10
C LYS A 646 36.45 -22.77 21.80
N THR A 647 36.40 -22.78 23.12
CA THR A 647 36.39 -24.00 23.92
C THR A 647 34.98 -24.55 24.04
N ILE A 648 34.83 -25.86 23.83
CA ILE A 648 33.56 -26.59 23.96
C ILE A 648 33.68 -27.62 25.08
N LEU A 649 32.69 -27.66 25.97
CA LEU A 649 32.53 -28.75 26.94
C LEU A 649 31.44 -29.70 26.48
N ALA A 650 31.64 -31.00 26.71
CA ALA A 650 30.65 -32.04 26.47
C ALA A 650 30.42 -32.86 27.74
N ALA A 651 29.17 -32.92 28.21
CA ALA A 651 28.76 -33.76 29.32
C ALA A 651 27.74 -34.81 28.87
N TYR A 652 27.90 -36.06 29.31
CA TYR A 652 27.04 -37.17 28.90
C TYR A 652 27.11 -38.34 29.88
N PRO A 653 26.05 -39.16 30.01
CA PRO A 653 26.06 -40.35 30.83
C PRO A 653 26.80 -41.50 30.13
N LYS A 654 27.49 -42.31 30.92
CA LYS A 654 27.92 -43.65 30.53
C LYS A 654 26.73 -44.63 30.61
N GLY A 655 25.74 -44.43 29.74
CA GLY A 655 24.54 -45.25 29.62
C GLY A 655 23.39 -44.54 28.91
N HIS A 656 22.29 -45.25 28.69
CA HIS A 656 21.09 -44.70 28.05
C HIS A 656 20.23 -43.94 29.08
N GLY A 657 20.51 -42.65 29.26
CA GLY A 657 19.78 -41.81 30.21
C GLY A 657 19.91 -42.27 31.66
N LYS A 658 21.06 -42.85 32.04
CA LYS A 658 21.44 -43.22 33.42
C LYS A 658 22.93 -43.58 33.47
N GLY A 659 23.54 -43.46 34.65
CA GLY A 659 24.93 -43.85 34.89
C GLY A 659 25.85 -42.64 35.12
N PRO A 660 27.14 -42.88 35.39
CA PRO A 660 28.10 -41.82 35.70
C PRO A 660 28.17 -40.77 34.59
N ILE A 661 28.11 -39.49 34.97
CA ILE A 661 28.31 -38.39 34.02
C ILE A 661 29.80 -38.28 33.71
N VAL A 662 30.12 -38.25 32.43
CA VAL A 662 31.46 -38.04 31.87
C VAL A 662 31.53 -36.62 31.34
N LEU A 663 32.70 -35.97 31.53
CA LEU A 663 33.00 -34.65 31.01
C LEU A 663 34.20 -34.72 30.06
N LYS A 664 34.10 -34.04 28.91
CA LYS A 664 35.21 -33.84 27.97
C LYS A 664 35.29 -32.37 27.54
N ARG A 665 36.46 -31.97 27.06
CA ARG A 665 36.74 -30.60 26.59
C ARG A 665 37.38 -30.64 25.20
N SER A 666 37.04 -29.67 24.37
CA SER A 666 37.73 -29.35 23.13
C SER A 666 38.19 -27.90 23.17
N GLU A 667 39.47 -27.63 22.92
CA GLU A 667 40.05 -26.28 22.96
C GLU A 667 40.20 -25.64 21.57
N ASP A 668 39.73 -26.34 20.52
CA ASP A 668 39.85 -25.96 19.12
C ASP A 668 38.50 -25.99 18.37
N GLY A 669 37.40 -25.81 19.10
CA GLY A 669 36.06 -25.73 18.51
C GLY A 669 35.57 -27.05 17.93
N GLY A 670 35.82 -28.15 18.64
CA GLY A 670 35.38 -29.50 18.29
C GLY A 670 36.31 -30.25 17.32
N GLY A 671 37.47 -29.70 16.98
CA GLY A 671 38.45 -30.35 16.09
C GLY A 671 39.14 -31.54 16.74
N THR A 672 39.43 -31.43 18.04
CA THR A 672 40.01 -32.48 18.88
C THR A 672 39.37 -32.45 20.28
N TRP A 673 39.39 -33.60 20.97
CA TRP A 673 38.79 -33.77 22.29
C TRP A 673 39.79 -34.36 23.29
N SER A 674 39.77 -33.83 24.52
CA SER A 674 40.60 -34.27 25.63
C SER A 674 40.35 -35.74 25.99
N PRO A 675 41.17 -36.37 26.85
CA PRO A 675 40.72 -37.51 27.65
C PRO A 675 39.50 -37.15 28.52
N ARG A 676 38.84 -38.14 29.12
CA ARG A 676 37.75 -37.91 30.09
C ARG A 676 38.29 -37.13 31.28
N LEU A 677 37.66 -36.01 31.60
CA LEU A 677 38.04 -35.15 32.70
C LEU A 677 37.51 -35.71 34.03
N PRO A 678 38.21 -35.45 35.15
CA PRO A 678 37.72 -35.83 36.47
C PRO A 678 36.41 -35.10 36.78
N THR A 679 35.48 -35.82 37.39
CA THR A 679 34.16 -35.31 37.80
C THR A 679 33.96 -35.54 39.31
N PRO A 680 33.17 -34.70 40.00
CA PRO A 680 32.80 -34.90 41.40
C PRO A 680 32.14 -36.26 41.65
N ALA A 681 32.30 -36.82 42.85
CA ALA A 681 31.89 -38.21 43.14
C ALA A 681 30.37 -38.42 43.00
N SER A 682 29.56 -37.43 43.36
CA SER A 682 28.11 -37.52 43.23
C SER A 682 27.63 -37.66 41.78
N TRP A 683 28.44 -37.31 40.78
CA TRP A 683 28.08 -37.45 39.36
C TRP A 683 27.91 -38.91 38.94
N GLU A 684 28.50 -39.85 39.68
CA GLU A 684 28.28 -41.30 39.51
C GLU A 684 26.84 -41.71 39.77
N THR A 685 26.13 -40.93 40.59
CA THR A 685 24.75 -41.23 41.03
C THR A 685 23.69 -40.63 40.09
N SER A 686 24.08 -40.09 38.93
CA SER A 686 23.10 -39.57 37.96
C SER A 686 22.18 -40.69 37.48
N LYS A 687 20.88 -40.36 37.46
CA LYS A 687 19.82 -41.27 37.03
C LYS A 687 19.19 -40.84 35.71
N GLU A 688 19.76 -39.83 35.06
CA GLU A 688 19.23 -39.26 33.82
C GLU A 688 20.29 -38.57 32.98
N THR A 689 19.87 -38.13 31.80
CA THR A 689 20.59 -37.26 30.88
C THR A 689 20.96 -35.93 31.54
N PRO A 690 22.25 -35.53 31.54
CA PRO A 690 22.67 -34.23 31.98
C PRO A 690 22.35 -33.17 30.93
N THR A 691 22.02 -31.97 31.38
CA THR A 691 21.83 -30.79 30.53
C THR A 691 22.77 -29.70 31.03
N LEU A 692 23.57 -29.14 30.11
CA LEU A 692 24.67 -28.24 30.42
C LEU A 692 24.40 -26.87 29.79
N PHE A 693 24.55 -25.80 30.57
CA PHE A 693 24.28 -24.43 30.14
C PHE A 693 25.39 -23.48 30.58
N ASN A 694 25.72 -22.52 29.70
CA ASN A 694 26.56 -21.38 30.01
C ASN A 694 25.68 -20.19 30.40
N LEU A 695 25.85 -19.69 31.63
CA LEU A 695 25.11 -18.54 32.17
C LEU A 695 25.85 -17.20 31.96
N GLY A 696 27.09 -17.26 31.47
CA GLY A 696 27.98 -16.13 31.20
C GLY A 696 28.94 -15.80 32.35
N GLY A 697 30.03 -15.10 32.04
CA GLY A 697 31.03 -14.68 33.04
C GLY A 697 31.80 -15.84 33.65
N GLY A 698 31.95 -16.95 32.90
CA GLY A 698 32.53 -18.20 33.40
C GLY A 698 31.61 -19.06 34.26
N SER A 699 30.37 -18.63 34.50
CA SER A 699 29.36 -19.38 35.28
C SER A 699 28.68 -20.44 34.42
N LEU A 700 28.82 -21.70 34.82
CA LEU A 700 28.22 -22.87 34.15
C LEU A 700 27.34 -23.65 35.13
N ILE A 701 26.28 -24.25 34.59
CA ILE A 701 25.39 -25.12 35.36
C ILE A 701 25.09 -26.41 34.58
N LEU A 702 25.14 -27.53 35.30
CA LEU A 702 24.75 -28.83 34.81
C LEU A 702 23.57 -29.33 35.65
N PHE A 703 22.49 -29.76 35.02
CA PHE A 703 21.37 -30.43 35.69
C PHE A 703 21.36 -31.93 35.42
N SER A 704 20.80 -32.71 36.35
CA SER A 704 20.51 -34.15 36.21
C SER A 704 19.14 -34.44 36.84
N GLY A 705 18.20 -35.00 36.08
CA GLY A 705 16.79 -35.04 36.47
C GLY A 705 16.14 -36.40 36.67
N LEU A 706 15.69 -36.72 37.88
CA LEU A 706 14.45 -37.47 38.06
C LEU A 706 13.81 -36.80 39.27
N TYR A 707 13.49 -37.52 40.33
CA TYR A 707 13.21 -36.91 41.63
C TYR A 707 14.39 -37.07 42.62
N PRO A 708 14.86 -35.99 43.26
CA PRO A 708 14.69 -34.58 42.87
C PRO A 708 15.63 -34.23 41.69
N ILE A 709 15.32 -33.14 40.97
CA ILE A 709 16.31 -32.55 40.05
C ILE A 709 17.51 -32.07 40.87
N ARG A 710 18.72 -32.37 40.40
CA ARG A 710 19.97 -31.91 41.01
C ARG A 710 20.76 -31.07 40.03
N ALA A 711 21.59 -30.17 40.56
CA ALA A 711 22.50 -29.36 39.77
C ALA A 711 23.93 -29.38 40.33
N ALA A 712 24.90 -29.24 39.43
CA ALA A 712 26.31 -28.96 39.71
C ALA A 712 26.69 -27.65 39.01
N ARG A 713 27.64 -26.90 39.59
CA ARG A 713 28.04 -25.58 39.12
C ARG A 713 29.53 -25.48 38.94
N SER A 714 29.94 -24.60 38.03
CA SER A 714 31.32 -24.13 37.88
C SER A 714 31.30 -22.60 37.78
N GLY A 715 32.22 -21.93 38.48
CA GLY A 715 32.43 -20.48 38.38
C GLY A 715 33.73 -20.11 37.66
N ASP A 716 34.42 -21.10 37.09
CA ASP A 716 35.76 -20.99 36.51
C ASP A 716 35.81 -21.63 35.11
N SER A 717 34.73 -21.45 34.34
CA SER A 717 34.63 -21.96 32.96
C SER A 717 34.84 -23.48 32.86
N GLY A 718 34.38 -24.21 33.86
CA GLY A 718 34.40 -25.67 33.90
C GLY A 718 35.76 -26.26 34.25
N ALA A 719 36.66 -25.50 34.88
CA ALA A 719 37.91 -26.04 35.42
C ALA A 719 37.65 -26.85 36.71
N THR A 720 36.74 -26.39 37.56
CA THR A 720 36.26 -27.12 38.73
C THR A 720 34.72 -27.16 38.77
N TRP A 721 34.18 -28.21 39.40
CA TRP A 721 32.75 -28.45 39.50
C TRP A 721 32.33 -28.80 40.92
N SER A 722 31.16 -28.30 41.34
CA SER A 722 30.53 -28.72 42.60
C SER A 722 29.92 -30.11 42.50
N GLU A 723 29.68 -30.73 43.66
CA GLU A 723 28.83 -31.93 43.76
C GLU A 723 27.39 -31.62 43.26
N LEU A 724 26.68 -32.65 42.79
CA LEU A 724 25.26 -32.61 42.46
C LEU A 724 24.42 -32.47 43.73
N SER A 725 23.76 -31.33 43.87
CA SER A 725 22.84 -31.04 44.98
C SER A 725 21.41 -30.82 44.49
N PRO A 726 20.36 -31.22 45.24
CA PRO A 726 18.97 -30.92 44.89
C PRO A 726 18.73 -29.41 44.70
N ILE A 727 17.96 -29.03 43.70
CA ILE A 727 17.55 -27.62 43.47
C ILE A 727 16.15 -27.31 44.01
N GLY A 728 15.48 -28.31 44.58
CA GLY A 728 14.15 -28.21 45.18
C GLY A 728 13.49 -29.59 45.31
N GLU A 729 12.31 -29.62 45.92
CA GLU A 729 11.49 -30.84 46.10
C GLU A 729 10.59 -31.10 44.89
N PHE A 730 11.19 -31.13 43.70
CA PHE A 730 10.50 -31.46 42.46
C PHE A 730 11.44 -32.22 41.52
N GLY A 731 10.84 -33.03 40.67
CA GLY A 731 11.56 -33.78 39.66
C GLY A 731 11.10 -33.49 38.24
N GLY A 732 11.64 -34.23 37.28
CA GLY A 732 11.24 -34.12 35.88
C GLY A 732 12.07 -35.00 34.96
N ILE A 733 11.60 -35.13 33.72
CA ILE A 733 12.26 -35.86 32.64
C ILE A 733 12.98 -34.89 31.71
N VAL A 734 14.23 -35.20 31.38
CA VAL A 734 15.19 -34.30 30.72
C VAL A 734 15.20 -32.97 31.47
N ALA A 735 15.66 -33.03 32.73
CA ALA A 735 15.63 -31.88 33.63
C ALA A 735 16.24 -30.64 32.99
N MET A 736 15.48 -29.54 33.05
CA MET A 736 15.84 -28.25 32.48
C MET A 736 16.39 -28.36 31.05
N GLY A 737 15.74 -29.16 30.19
CA GLY A 737 16.12 -29.41 28.80
C GLY A 737 16.45 -28.17 27.96
N GLY A 738 15.90 -27.01 28.30
CA GLY A 738 16.29 -25.72 27.73
C GLY A 738 16.25 -24.59 28.75
N VAL A 739 17.14 -23.61 28.61
CA VAL A 739 17.21 -22.42 29.47
C VAL A 739 17.18 -21.17 28.58
N ALA A 740 16.24 -20.27 28.83
CA ALA A 740 16.16 -18.95 28.20
C ALA A 740 16.64 -17.87 29.18
N ARG A 741 17.34 -16.86 28.66
CA ARG A 741 17.59 -15.61 29.39
C ARG A 741 16.37 -14.71 29.27
N CYS A 742 15.83 -14.25 30.39
CA CYS A 742 14.59 -13.48 30.47
C CYS A 742 14.81 -12.07 31.06
N GLY A 743 16.03 -11.56 30.94
CA GLY A 743 16.47 -10.30 31.52
C GLY A 743 17.87 -10.43 32.12
N GLU A 744 18.42 -9.32 32.60
CA GLU A 744 19.71 -9.32 33.30
C GLU A 744 19.63 -10.16 34.57
N GLY A 745 20.49 -11.18 34.69
CA GLY A 745 20.51 -12.13 35.80
C GLY A 745 19.29 -13.06 35.93
N LYS A 746 18.32 -13.00 35.01
CA LYS A 746 17.07 -13.77 35.07
C LYS A 746 17.02 -14.88 34.03
N PHE A 747 16.62 -16.06 34.45
CA PHE A 747 16.53 -17.25 33.59
C PHE A 747 15.21 -17.98 33.78
N ALA A 748 14.71 -18.59 32.69
CA ALA A 748 13.61 -19.54 32.72
C ALA A 748 14.09 -20.87 32.14
N ALA A 749 13.93 -21.94 32.89
CA ALA A 749 14.28 -23.29 32.48
C ALA A 749 13.03 -24.13 32.23
N PHE A 750 13.08 -24.95 31.19
CA PHE A 750 11.95 -25.70 30.67
C PHE A 750 12.24 -27.19 30.65
N PHE A 751 11.27 -27.99 31.06
CA PHE A 751 11.35 -29.45 31.03
C PHE A 751 9.96 -30.05 30.98
N HIS A 752 9.85 -31.38 31.04
CA HIS A 752 8.57 -32.05 31.04
C HIS A 752 8.52 -33.18 32.06
N ASP A 753 7.33 -33.65 32.37
CA ASP A 753 7.11 -34.90 33.12
C ASP A 753 5.74 -35.48 32.72
N ASP A 754 5.57 -36.78 32.95
CA ASP A 754 4.31 -37.50 32.72
C ASP A 754 3.61 -37.94 34.01
N GLY A 755 4.02 -37.38 35.14
CA GLY A 755 3.57 -37.67 36.50
C GLY A 755 4.50 -38.60 37.28
N ARG A 756 5.40 -39.34 36.60
CA ARG A 756 6.26 -40.35 37.24
C ARG A 756 7.31 -39.77 38.16
N TYR A 757 7.97 -38.69 37.75
CA TYR A 757 9.17 -38.23 38.42
C TYR A 757 9.03 -36.82 38.98
N PHE A 758 7.90 -36.14 38.78
CA PHE A 758 7.71 -34.80 39.36
C PHE A 758 7.74 -34.78 40.90
N ARG A 759 7.35 -35.88 41.56
CA ARG A 759 7.36 -36.07 43.02
C ARG A 759 7.95 -37.43 43.39
N ALA A 760 8.35 -37.61 44.66
CA ALA A 760 9.01 -38.82 45.15
C ALA A 760 8.23 -40.12 44.88
N ASP A 761 6.91 -40.08 44.97
CA ASP A 761 5.97 -41.19 44.83
C ASP A 761 5.13 -41.13 43.54
N GLY A 762 5.62 -40.37 42.55
CA GLY A 762 4.94 -40.12 41.28
C GLY A 762 4.63 -41.38 40.49
N LYS A 763 3.57 -41.29 39.66
CA LYS A 763 3.11 -42.37 38.76
C LYS A 763 2.69 -41.77 37.43
N ALA A 764 2.81 -42.56 36.36
CA ALA A 764 2.40 -42.13 35.03
C ALA A 764 0.90 -41.77 35.03
N ALA A 765 0.58 -40.55 34.59
CA ALA A 765 -0.76 -39.99 34.58
C ALA A 765 -1.43 -40.07 33.20
N GLY A 766 -0.71 -40.51 32.16
CA GLY A 766 -1.21 -40.49 30.76
C GLY A 766 -1.36 -39.08 30.17
N VAL A 767 -0.86 -38.06 30.88
CA VAL A 767 -0.82 -36.65 30.51
C VAL A 767 0.63 -36.21 30.56
N PHE A 768 1.12 -35.55 29.51
CA PHE A 768 2.43 -34.91 29.52
C PHE A 768 2.24 -33.45 29.90
N THR A 769 3.11 -32.95 30.79
CA THR A 769 3.12 -31.55 31.21
C THR A 769 4.48 -30.95 30.93
N VAL A 770 4.50 -29.80 30.25
CA VAL A 770 5.68 -28.96 30.10
C VAL A 770 5.70 -27.97 31.26
N TYR A 771 6.82 -27.95 31.98
CA TYR A 771 7.04 -27.12 33.15
C TYR A 771 8.05 -26.01 32.86
N GLN A 772 7.88 -24.89 33.57
CA GLN A 772 8.81 -23.77 33.63
C GLN A 772 9.23 -23.53 35.08
N SER A 773 10.53 -23.41 35.34
CA SER A 773 11.11 -22.96 36.61
C SER A 773 11.96 -21.70 36.36
N ASN A 774 11.80 -20.68 37.20
CA ASN A 774 12.50 -19.42 37.04
C ASN A 774 13.61 -19.26 38.07
N SER A 775 14.68 -18.58 37.68
CA SER A 775 15.73 -18.04 38.56
C SER A 775 15.79 -16.52 38.37
N ASP A 776 15.85 -15.79 39.48
CA ASP A 776 15.99 -14.33 39.50
C ASP A 776 17.34 -13.86 40.08
N ASP A 777 18.28 -14.80 40.26
CA ASP A 777 19.52 -14.63 41.02
C ASP A 777 20.71 -15.25 40.29
N GLU A 778 20.85 -14.94 39.00
CA GLU A 778 21.94 -15.41 38.14
C GLU A 778 22.04 -16.95 38.04
N GLY A 779 20.89 -17.61 38.14
CA GLY A 779 20.80 -19.05 38.12
C GLY A 779 21.11 -19.72 39.46
N ALA A 780 21.35 -18.98 40.56
CA ALA A 780 21.76 -19.52 41.87
C ALA A 780 20.66 -20.37 42.55
N THR A 781 19.40 -19.96 42.44
CA THR A 781 18.24 -20.71 42.93
C THR A 781 17.16 -20.87 41.85
N TRP A 782 16.35 -21.92 41.98
CA TRP A 782 15.30 -22.26 41.02
C TRP A 782 13.96 -22.40 41.74
N LYS A 783 12.96 -21.66 41.28
CA LYS A 783 11.62 -21.68 41.88
C LYS A 783 10.90 -23.00 41.63
N THR A 784 9.91 -23.31 42.47
CA THR A 784 8.99 -24.43 42.20
C THR A 784 8.38 -24.29 40.79
N PRO A 785 8.46 -25.34 39.96
CA PRO A 785 8.02 -25.27 38.58
C PRO A 785 6.51 -25.05 38.45
N ARG A 786 6.11 -24.26 37.46
CA ARG A 786 4.72 -24.11 37.04
C ARG A 786 4.47 -24.84 35.72
N ALA A 787 3.29 -25.41 35.54
CA ALA A 787 2.89 -25.95 34.24
C ALA A 787 2.64 -24.79 33.25
N ILE A 788 3.22 -24.88 32.05
CA ILE A 788 2.95 -23.94 30.94
C ILE A 788 2.13 -24.58 29.83
N TRP A 789 2.06 -25.91 29.81
CA TRP A 789 1.18 -26.69 28.95
C TRP A 789 0.98 -28.09 29.52
N SER A 790 -0.23 -28.66 29.36
CA SER A 790 -0.54 -30.06 29.70
C SER A 790 -1.51 -30.65 28.69
N GLY A 791 -1.31 -31.91 28.30
CA GLY A 791 -2.23 -32.59 27.39
C GLY A 791 -2.02 -34.10 27.26
N SER A 792 -3.08 -34.77 26.82
CA SER A 792 -3.11 -36.22 26.55
C SER A 792 -3.26 -36.55 25.06
N GLU A 793 -3.78 -35.63 24.24
CA GLU A 793 -3.98 -35.82 22.79
C GLU A 793 -2.65 -35.86 22.02
N VAL A 794 -1.78 -34.90 22.35
CA VAL A 794 -0.36 -34.85 21.98
C VAL A 794 0.46 -34.99 23.25
N HIS A 795 1.67 -35.52 23.16
CA HIS A 795 2.57 -35.62 24.31
C HIS A 795 3.79 -34.72 24.06
N LEU A 796 3.70 -33.45 24.47
CA LEU A 796 4.79 -32.49 24.26
C LEU A 796 5.90 -32.68 25.28
N CYS A 797 7.13 -32.80 24.79
CA CYS A 797 8.31 -33.02 25.61
C CYS A 797 9.57 -32.39 25.01
N GLU A 798 10.68 -32.48 25.76
CA GLU A 798 12.04 -32.14 25.31
C GLU A 798 12.15 -30.72 24.71
N PRO A 799 11.82 -29.67 25.50
CA PRO A 799 11.79 -28.30 25.00
C PRO A 799 13.16 -27.80 24.57
N GLY A 800 13.29 -27.46 23.29
CA GLY A 800 14.38 -26.67 22.72
C GLY A 800 14.06 -25.19 22.74
N VAL A 801 15.02 -24.33 23.08
CA VAL A 801 14.81 -22.89 23.21
C VAL A 801 15.47 -22.15 22.05
N VAL A 802 14.76 -21.18 21.48
CA VAL A 802 15.31 -20.20 20.53
C VAL A 802 14.67 -18.83 20.74
N ALA A 803 15.45 -17.77 20.72
CA ALA A 803 14.95 -16.40 20.77
C ALA A 803 14.83 -15.79 19.37
N SER A 804 13.94 -14.82 19.19
CA SER A 804 13.91 -13.97 18.00
C SER A 804 15.24 -13.20 17.86
N PRO A 805 15.61 -12.75 16.65
CA PRO A 805 16.88 -12.03 16.44
C PRO A 805 17.05 -10.77 17.30
N ASP A 806 15.95 -10.13 17.69
CA ASP A 806 15.95 -8.97 18.59
C ASP A 806 15.86 -9.33 20.09
N GLY A 807 15.72 -10.61 20.42
CA GLY A 807 15.57 -11.13 21.78
C GLY A 807 14.20 -10.85 22.42
N GLY A 808 13.24 -10.26 21.70
CA GLY A 808 11.93 -9.89 22.25
C GLY A 808 10.96 -11.06 22.43
N THR A 809 11.13 -12.12 21.64
CA THR A 809 10.27 -13.31 21.65
C THR A 809 11.09 -14.57 21.93
N ILE A 810 10.58 -15.44 22.79
CA ILE A 810 11.12 -16.77 23.07
C ILE A 810 10.21 -17.80 22.42
N ALA A 811 10.77 -18.77 21.73
CA ALA A 811 10.06 -19.93 21.22
C ALA A 811 10.56 -21.23 21.86
N LEU A 812 9.62 -22.14 22.15
CA LEU A 812 9.89 -23.51 22.56
C LEU A 812 9.56 -24.46 21.42
N LEU A 813 10.57 -25.14 20.89
CA LEU A 813 10.45 -26.23 19.94
C LEU A 813 10.25 -27.54 20.73
N LEU A 814 9.16 -28.24 20.47
CA LEU A 814 8.67 -29.34 21.30
C LEU A 814 8.50 -30.60 20.47
N ARG A 815 9.07 -31.70 20.95
CA ARG A 815 8.81 -33.03 20.40
C ARG A 815 7.36 -33.44 20.68
N GLU A 816 6.72 -34.09 19.71
CA GLU A 816 5.44 -34.79 19.92
C GLU A 816 5.70 -36.30 20.09
N ASN A 817 5.62 -36.78 21.33
CA ASN A 817 6.05 -38.13 21.69
C ASN A 817 5.07 -39.24 21.24
N ARG A 818 3.78 -38.95 21.01
CA ARG A 818 2.83 -39.97 20.49
C ARG A 818 3.00 -40.26 19.01
N ARG A 819 3.74 -39.43 18.27
CA ARG A 819 3.96 -39.53 16.81
C ARG A 819 2.69 -39.41 15.97
N ARG A 820 1.65 -38.75 16.51
CA ARG A 820 0.35 -38.55 15.85
C ARG A 820 0.37 -37.30 14.98
N LYS A 821 1.01 -36.26 15.49
CA LYS A 821 1.12 -34.93 14.88
C LYS A 821 2.58 -34.59 14.61
N ASN A 822 2.82 -33.48 13.92
CA ASN A 822 4.17 -32.94 13.80
C ASN A 822 4.69 -32.51 15.18
N SER A 823 6.00 -32.23 15.25
CA SER A 823 6.55 -31.52 16.41
C SER A 823 5.85 -30.16 16.55
N HIS A 824 5.86 -29.58 17.75
CA HIS A 824 5.12 -28.34 18.02
C HIS A 824 6.04 -27.18 18.38
N ILE A 825 5.50 -25.97 18.34
CA ILE A 825 6.15 -24.75 18.79
C ILE A 825 5.21 -23.92 19.66
N MET A 826 5.76 -23.27 20.69
CA MET A 826 5.07 -22.31 21.55
C MET A 826 5.86 -21.01 21.62
N PHE A 827 5.17 -19.87 21.77
CA PHE A 827 5.80 -18.55 21.79
C PHE A 827 5.48 -17.78 23.08
N SER A 828 6.44 -16.98 23.55
CA SER A 828 6.27 -15.98 24.59
C SER A 828 6.89 -14.66 24.15
N THR A 829 6.10 -13.58 24.17
CA THR A 829 6.52 -12.22 23.78
C THR A 829 6.74 -11.32 24.99
N ASP A 830 6.70 -11.88 26.20
CA ASP A 830 6.70 -11.17 27.47
C ASP A 830 7.70 -11.81 28.45
N GLN A 831 8.86 -12.20 27.92
CA GLN A 831 9.98 -12.76 28.68
C GLN A 831 9.59 -14.01 29.49
N SER A 832 8.89 -14.96 28.85
CA SER A 832 8.39 -16.23 29.43
C SER A 832 7.29 -16.09 30.48
N ALA A 833 6.60 -14.94 30.58
CA ALA A 833 5.50 -14.80 31.53
C ALA A 833 4.24 -15.54 31.04
N THR A 834 3.84 -15.33 29.79
CA THR A 834 2.72 -16.01 29.14
C THR A 834 3.16 -16.76 27.89
N TRP A 835 2.38 -17.78 27.53
CA TRP A 835 2.67 -18.66 26.41
C TRP A 835 1.48 -18.79 25.47
N ARG A 836 1.78 -18.79 24.18
CA ARG A 836 0.83 -19.01 23.10
C ARG A 836 1.19 -20.29 22.35
N GLY A 837 0.17 -21.04 21.92
CA GLY A 837 0.30 -22.33 21.25
C GLY A 837 -0.29 -23.45 22.11
N PRO A 838 0.05 -24.72 21.81
CA PRO A 838 1.07 -25.18 20.87
C PRO A 838 0.58 -25.19 19.42
N PHE A 839 1.48 -24.93 18.46
CA PHE A 839 1.23 -25.01 17.02
C PHE A 839 2.06 -26.12 16.40
N GLU A 840 1.54 -26.83 15.39
CA GLU A 840 2.35 -27.80 14.63
C GLU A 840 3.45 -27.08 13.83
N LEU A 841 4.69 -27.58 13.91
CA LEU A 841 5.80 -27.19 13.05
C LEU A 841 5.59 -27.74 11.62
N PRO A 842 6.27 -27.15 10.62
CA PRO A 842 6.36 -27.73 9.29
C PRO A 842 6.77 -29.20 9.34
N SER A 843 6.24 -29.99 8.40
CA SER A 843 6.52 -31.43 8.31
C SER A 843 8.01 -31.78 8.33
N PHE A 844 8.85 -31.00 7.65
CA PHE A 844 10.31 -31.21 7.58
C PHE A 844 11.06 -30.79 8.87
N LEU A 845 10.42 -30.08 9.80
CA LEU A 845 10.95 -29.79 11.14
C LEU A 845 10.40 -30.76 12.19
N THR A 846 9.62 -31.78 11.80
CA THR A 846 9.17 -32.83 12.71
C THR A 846 10.33 -33.71 13.13
N GLY A 847 10.62 -33.69 14.43
CA GLY A 847 11.81 -34.28 15.01
C GLY A 847 11.83 -34.35 16.52
N ASP A 848 12.94 -34.89 17.03
CA ASP A 848 13.21 -35.00 18.47
C ASP A 848 14.37 -34.10 18.89
N ARG A 849 14.21 -33.49 20.07
CA ARG A 849 15.18 -32.61 20.77
C ARG A 849 15.84 -31.58 19.86
N HIS A 850 15.03 -30.63 19.39
CA HIS A 850 15.50 -29.51 18.59
C HIS A 850 16.48 -28.64 19.38
N THR A 851 17.69 -28.48 18.85
CA THR A 851 18.67 -27.52 19.36
C THR A 851 18.95 -26.50 18.27
N ALA A 852 18.88 -25.22 18.62
CA ALA A 852 18.91 -24.14 17.65
C ALA A 852 19.99 -23.11 17.97
N THR A 853 20.63 -22.56 16.94
CA THR A 853 21.55 -21.42 17.07
C THR A 853 21.47 -20.54 15.82
N TYR A 854 21.89 -19.29 15.95
CA TYR A 854 22.09 -18.42 14.80
C TYR A 854 23.53 -18.53 14.30
N SER A 855 23.66 -18.61 12.99
CA SER A 855 24.93 -18.46 12.29
C SER A 855 25.38 -16.99 12.25
N THR A 856 26.63 -16.75 11.87
CA THR A 856 27.22 -15.40 11.78
C THR A 856 26.55 -14.52 10.72
N ASP A 857 25.86 -15.09 9.73
CA ASP A 857 25.10 -14.35 8.71
C ASP A 857 23.61 -14.14 9.05
N GLY A 858 23.20 -14.54 10.26
CA GLY A 858 21.85 -14.35 10.77
C GLY A 858 20.86 -15.45 10.40
N ARG A 859 21.27 -16.50 9.68
CA ARG A 859 20.42 -17.69 9.45
C ARG A 859 20.30 -18.53 10.71
N LEU A 860 19.10 -19.04 10.95
CA LEU A 860 18.77 -19.97 12.02
C LEU A 860 19.10 -21.39 11.58
N VAL A 861 19.80 -22.13 12.44
CA VAL A 861 20.15 -23.54 12.24
C VAL A 861 19.53 -24.34 13.38
N ILE A 862 18.76 -25.38 13.05
CA ILE A 862 18.08 -26.25 14.01
C ILE A 862 18.49 -27.69 13.74
N THR A 863 19.15 -28.35 14.69
CA THR A 863 19.53 -29.77 14.58
C THR A 863 18.66 -30.64 15.48
N PHE A 864 18.32 -31.83 14.99
CA PHE A 864 17.39 -32.77 15.62
C PHE A 864 17.52 -34.16 15.00
N ARG A 865 16.87 -35.16 15.61
CA ARG A 865 16.60 -36.43 14.93
C ARG A 865 15.37 -36.30 14.03
N CYS A 866 15.50 -36.61 12.75
CA CYS A 866 14.37 -36.52 11.81
C CYS A 866 13.29 -37.56 12.13
N MET A 867 12.04 -37.11 12.22
CA MET A 867 10.87 -37.96 12.50
C MET A 867 9.74 -37.78 11.48
N ALA A 868 9.95 -36.93 10.47
CA ALA A 868 8.99 -36.66 9.42
C ALA A 868 8.63 -37.95 8.67
N LYS A 869 7.32 -38.21 8.51
CA LYS A 869 6.81 -39.49 7.97
C LYS A 869 7.21 -39.73 6.51
N ASP A 870 7.25 -38.65 5.73
CA ASP A 870 7.50 -38.70 4.28
C ASP A 870 8.97 -38.38 3.93
N GLU A 871 9.86 -38.29 4.92
CA GLU A 871 11.28 -38.04 4.65
C GLU A 871 12.13 -39.32 4.53
N PRO A 872 12.99 -39.41 3.49
CA PRO A 872 13.93 -40.53 3.34
C PRO A 872 14.91 -40.68 4.51
N TRP A 873 15.19 -39.60 5.23
CA TRP A 873 16.16 -39.55 6.33
C TRP A 873 15.52 -39.71 7.71
N ARG A 874 14.31 -40.29 7.78
CA ARG A 874 13.62 -40.54 9.05
C ARG A 874 14.47 -41.48 9.93
N GLY A 875 14.75 -41.05 11.16
CA GLY A 875 15.64 -41.74 12.11
C GLY A 875 17.08 -41.22 12.10
N ASP A 876 17.48 -40.46 11.08
CA ASP A 876 18.82 -39.90 10.98
C ASP A 876 18.99 -38.62 11.80
N TRP A 877 20.25 -38.27 12.01
CA TRP A 877 20.63 -36.98 12.55
C TRP A 877 20.70 -35.94 11.45
N VAL A 878 19.88 -34.90 11.58
CA VAL A 878 19.72 -33.86 10.57
C VAL A 878 19.90 -32.46 11.17
N ALA A 879 20.05 -31.49 10.28
CA ALA A 879 19.89 -30.08 10.56
C ALA A 879 18.99 -29.42 9.51
N TRP A 880 18.28 -28.40 9.92
CA TRP A 880 17.55 -27.49 9.06
C TRP A 880 18.20 -26.11 9.14
N VAL A 881 18.29 -25.42 8.00
CA VAL A 881 18.80 -24.05 7.90
C VAL A 881 17.71 -23.18 7.27
N GLY A 882 17.42 -22.04 7.87
CA GLY A 882 16.48 -21.04 7.34
C GLY A 882 16.45 -19.78 8.20
N GLY A 883 15.32 -19.10 8.25
CA GLY A 883 15.13 -17.89 9.06
C GLY A 883 14.17 -18.10 10.24
N TRP A 884 14.24 -17.22 11.25
CA TRP A 884 13.25 -17.13 12.33
C TRP A 884 11.82 -17.10 11.79
N ASP A 885 11.61 -16.31 10.73
CA ASP A 885 10.30 -16.17 10.14
C ASP A 885 9.76 -17.47 9.52
N ASP A 886 10.61 -18.40 9.08
CA ASP A 886 10.14 -19.66 8.49
C ASP A 886 9.44 -20.53 9.55
N ILE A 887 9.92 -20.51 10.80
CA ILE A 887 9.27 -21.20 11.93
C ILE A 887 8.13 -20.39 12.54
N ALA A 888 8.15 -19.07 12.39
CA ALA A 888 7.13 -18.18 12.97
C ALA A 888 5.90 -17.98 12.05
N ARG A 889 6.08 -18.06 10.72
CA ARG A 889 5.00 -17.96 9.71
C ARG A 889 4.28 -19.28 9.44
N ALA A 890 4.96 -20.41 9.57
CA ALA A 890 4.38 -21.72 9.26
C ALA A 890 3.24 -22.15 10.21
N THR A 891 3.02 -21.43 11.31
CA THR A 891 2.11 -21.82 12.39
C THR A 891 0.68 -21.24 12.30
N GLY A 892 0.28 -20.69 11.14
CA GLY A 892 -1.12 -20.34 10.83
C GLY A 892 -1.54 -18.87 11.00
N PRO A 893 -2.76 -18.49 10.55
CA PRO A 893 -3.19 -17.11 10.24
C PRO A 893 -3.30 -16.15 11.44
N ASP A 894 -3.29 -16.65 12.67
CA ASP A 894 -3.42 -15.81 13.87
C ASP A 894 -2.06 -15.35 14.43
N ALA A 895 -0.93 -15.77 13.87
CA ALA A 895 0.40 -15.34 14.30
C ALA A 895 0.68 -13.89 13.85
N LYS A 896 -0.01 -12.90 14.47
CA LYS A 896 0.37 -11.48 14.36
C LYS A 896 1.73 -11.28 15.03
N ILE A 897 2.78 -11.53 14.28
CA ILE A 897 4.13 -11.02 14.53
C ILE A 897 4.12 -9.59 13.96
N SER A 898 4.72 -8.63 14.66
CA SER A 898 4.60 -7.23 14.26
C SER A 898 5.21 -7.01 12.86
N GLU A 899 4.64 -6.11 12.06
CA GLU A 899 5.17 -5.76 10.73
C GLU A 899 6.62 -5.24 10.82
N ARG A 900 6.99 -4.69 11.98
CA ARG A 900 8.33 -4.17 12.29
C ARG A 900 9.37 -5.29 12.42
N GLU A 901 9.00 -6.44 12.97
CA GLU A 901 9.85 -7.64 13.07
C GLU A 901 10.01 -8.32 11.71
N SER A 902 8.94 -8.37 10.90
CA SER A 902 8.94 -8.97 9.56
C SER A 902 9.80 -8.21 8.53
N ALA A 903 9.85 -6.88 8.63
CA ALA A 903 10.54 -6.03 7.66
C ALA A 903 12.08 -6.10 7.75
N LYS A 904 12.64 -6.28 8.96
CA LYS A 904 14.10 -6.46 9.15
C LYS A 904 14.57 -7.88 8.85
N ALA A 905 13.73 -8.91 9.03
CA ALA A 905 14.06 -10.31 8.82
C ALA A 905 13.89 -10.79 7.35
N ALA A 906 13.07 -10.12 6.54
CA ALA A 906 12.87 -10.46 5.13
C ALA A 906 14.14 -10.36 4.23
N ALA A 907 15.24 -9.83 4.77
CA ALA A 907 16.54 -9.77 4.09
C ALA A 907 17.33 -11.11 4.10
N THR A 908 16.93 -12.12 4.88
CA THR A 908 17.73 -13.34 5.12
C THR A 908 17.18 -14.66 4.56
N THR A 909 16.21 -14.65 3.62
CA THR A 909 15.62 -15.86 2.99
C THR A 909 16.56 -16.67 2.07
N ARG A 910 17.88 -16.46 2.16
CA ARG A 910 18.89 -17.32 1.51
C ARG A 910 18.95 -18.68 2.23
N GLY A 911 18.94 -19.76 1.45
CA GLY A 911 19.41 -21.08 1.89
C GLY A 911 18.52 -21.88 2.83
N ASN A 912 17.23 -22.08 2.48
CA ASN A 912 16.36 -23.04 3.15
C ASN A 912 16.85 -24.48 2.87
N TYR A 913 17.61 -25.07 3.80
CA TYR A 913 18.26 -26.37 3.63
C TYR A 913 17.75 -27.41 4.61
N PHE A 914 17.68 -28.65 4.16
CA PHE A 914 17.51 -29.83 4.99
C PHE A 914 18.75 -30.68 4.79
N VAL A 915 19.54 -30.79 5.85
CA VAL A 915 20.90 -31.31 5.82
C VAL A 915 20.95 -32.62 6.60
N ARG A 916 21.29 -33.72 5.95
CA ARG A 916 21.64 -34.95 6.66
C ARG A 916 23.05 -34.82 7.19
N LEU A 917 23.21 -34.82 8.52
CA LEU A 917 24.52 -34.72 9.16
C LEU A 917 25.18 -36.09 9.27
N LYS A 918 24.42 -37.12 9.64
CA LYS A 918 24.90 -38.51 9.72
C LYS A 918 23.76 -39.51 9.63
N ASN A 919 24.00 -40.61 8.91
CA ASN A 919 23.16 -41.80 8.94
C ASN A 919 23.21 -42.47 10.32
N ASN A 920 22.05 -42.85 10.85
CA ASN A 920 21.95 -43.58 12.12
C ASN A 920 21.50 -45.03 11.89
N PHE A 921 22.36 -46.00 12.22
CA PHE A 921 22.02 -47.43 12.11
C PHE A 921 21.17 -47.94 13.29
N GLY A 922 20.99 -47.13 14.34
CA GLY A 922 20.26 -47.48 15.56
C GLY A 922 18.76 -47.15 15.51
N GLU A 923 18.19 -47.04 14.31
CA GLU A 923 16.80 -46.61 14.07
C GLU A 923 16.43 -45.31 14.83
N TRP A 924 15.71 -45.46 15.94
CA TRP A 924 15.13 -44.39 16.76
C TRP A 924 16.03 -43.95 17.91
N ASP A 925 17.28 -44.38 17.97
CA ASP A 925 18.16 -44.08 19.10
C ASP A 925 19.38 -43.23 18.68
N CYS A 926 19.13 -41.93 18.49
CA CYS A 926 20.13 -40.89 18.25
C CYS A 926 19.55 -39.50 18.51
N GLY A 927 20.37 -38.46 18.33
CA GLY A 927 19.84 -37.11 18.05
C GLY A 927 19.36 -36.37 19.30
N TYR A 928 20.23 -36.34 20.29
CA TYR A 928 20.18 -35.40 21.42
C TYR A 928 21.33 -34.39 21.23
N PRO A 929 21.23 -33.49 20.24
CA PRO A 929 22.38 -32.73 19.79
C PRO A 929 22.64 -31.49 20.65
N GLY A 930 23.91 -31.12 20.81
CA GLY A 930 24.30 -29.73 21.00
C GLY A 930 24.68 -29.08 19.67
N LEU A 931 24.64 -27.75 19.63
CA LEU A 931 24.89 -26.96 18.43
C LEU A 931 25.50 -25.61 18.78
N GLU A 932 26.74 -25.42 18.37
CA GLU A 932 27.50 -24.19 18.60
C GLU A 932 27.86 -23.53 17.27
N CYS A 933 27.93 -22.18 17.27
CA CYS A 933 28.46 -21.40 16.16
C CYS A 933 29.72 -20.66 16.60
N LEU A 934 30.85 -20.99 15.98
CA LEU A 934 32.14 -20.36 16.22
C LEU A 934 32.22 -18.98 15.53
N PRO A 935 33.11 -18.07 15.98
CA PRO A 935 33.25 -16.73 15.40
C PRO A 935 33.57 -16.69 13.90
N ASP A 936 34.19 -17.74 13.36
CA ASP A 936 34.53 -17.86 11.94
C ASP A 936 33.35 -18.35 11.07
N GLY A 937 32.18 -18.61 11.68
CA GLY A 937 30.99 -19.12 11.00
C GLY A 937 30.90 -20.65 10.98
N THR A 938 31.86 -21.38 11.54
CA THR A 938 31.79 -22.84 11.67
C THR A 938 30.68 -23.23 12.63
N LEU A 939 29.79 -24.10 12.17
CA LEU A 939 28.80 -24.77 13.00
C LEU A 939 29.36 -26.09 13.47
N VAL A 940 29.20 -26.35 14.76
CA VAL A 940 29.69 -27.55 15.44
C VAL A 940 28.46 -28.23 16.03
N ALA A 941 27.97 -29.28 15.37
CA ALA A 941 26.85 -30.06 15.85
C ALA A 941 27.40 -31.32 16.52
N THR A 942 26.96 -31.66 17.73
CA THR A 942 27.49 -32.80 18.49
C THR A 942 26.37 -33.66 19.02
N THR A 943 26.34 -34.95 18.71
CA THR A 943 25.30 -35.85 19.20
C THR A 943 25.81 -37.27 19.40
N TYR A 944 24.91 -38.15 19.87
CA TYR A 944 25.17 -39.58 19.95
C TYR A 944 24.30 -40.36 18.95
N GLY A 945 24.74 -41.56 18.62
CA GLY A 945 24.01 -42.47 17.77
C GLY A 945 24.83 -43.72 17.44
N THR A 946 24.19 -44.64 16.74
CA THR A 946 24.87 -45.84 16.22
C THR A 946 25.41 -45.50 14.83
N TRP A 947 26.65 -45.02 14.80
CA TRP A 947 27.29 -44.54 13.57
C TRP A 947 27.85 -45.65 12.69
N GLU A 948 28.05 -46.84 13.26
CA GLU A 948 28.51 -48.04 12.59
C GLU A 948 27.57 -49.21 12.93
N ALA A 949 27.24 -50.01 11.93
CA ALA A 949 26.30 -51.12 12.09
C ALA A 949 26.84 -52.15 13.11
N GLY A 950 26.04 -52.49 14.11
CA GLY A 950 26.38 -53.48 15.14
C GLY A 950 27.15 -52.92 16.34
N GLU A 951 27.60 -51.66 16.31
CA GLU A 951 28.24 -51.02 17.46
C GLU A 951 27.23 -50.48 18.48
N LYS A 952 27.70 -50.19 19.70
CA LYS A 952 26.94 -49.41 20.68
C LYS A 952 27.05 -47.92 20.36
N PRO A 953 26.05 -47.11 20.76
CA PRO A 953 26.10 -45.68 20.49
C PRO A 953 27.36 -45.00 21.03
N SER A 954 27.92 -44.13 20.20
CA SER A 954 29.10 -43.31 20.51
C SER A 954 28.80 -41.85 20.18
N ILE A 955 29.67 -40.94 20.61
CA ILE A 955 29.46 -39.50 20.45
C ILE A 955 30.30 -38.99 19.29
N LEU A 956 29.65 -38.32 18.36
CA LEU A 956 30.25 -37.75 17.15
C LEU A 956 29.92 -36.25 17.07
N CYS A 957 30.89 -35.50 16.58
CA CYS A 957 30.75 -34.09 16.23
C CYS A 957 30.88 -33.94 14.71
N VAL A 958 30.03 -33.11 14.09
CA VAL A 958 30.08 -32.74 12.67
C VAL A 958 30.29 -31.23 12.58
N ARG A 959 31.34 -30.83 11.88
CA ARG A 959 31.73 -29.43 11.64
C ARG A 959 31.45 -29.06 10.19
N PHE A 960 30.75 -27.94 9.97
CA PHE A 960 30.39 -27.45 8.64
C PHE A 960 30.14 -25.94 8.65
N THR A 961 30.22 -25.30 7.49
CA THR A 961 29.88 -23.87 7.32
C THR A 961 28.68 -23.71 6.41
N LEU A 962 27.94 -22.61 6.57
CA LEU A 962 26.82 -22.34 5.66
C LEU A 962 27.30 -21.98 4.24
N ALA A 963 28.51 -21.43 4.09
CA ALA A 963 29.11 -21.18 2.78
C ALA A 963 29.34 -22.48 1.98
N GLU A 964 29.75 -23.56 2.65
CA GLU A 964 29.88 -24.88 2.02
C GLU A 964 28.51 -25.44 1.60
N LEU A 965 27.48 -25.26 2.43
CA LEU A 965 26.12 -25.67 2.10
C LEU A 965 25.57 -24.88 0.90
N ASP A 966 25.79 -23.56 0.87
CA ASP A 966 25.40 -22.69 -0.24
C ASP A 966 26.04 -23.17 -1.56
N ALA A 967 27.33 -23.52 -1.54
CA ALA A 967 28.04 -24.05 -2.69
C ALA A 967 27.51 -25.42 -3.15
N LYS A 968 27.23 -26.33 -2.20
CA LYS A 968 26.63 -27.66 -2.50
C LYS A 968 25.22 -27.50 -3.09
N ALA A 969 24.39 -26.61 -2.55
CA ALA A 969 23.05 -26.33 -3.05
C ALA A 969 23.06 -25.75 -4.48
N ALA A 970 23.96 -24.80 -4.75
CA ALA A 970 24.12 -24.23 -6.09
C ALA A 970 24.50 -25.30 -7.14
N LYS A 971 25.27 -26.31 -6.76
CA LYS A 971 25.61 -27.45 -7.62
C LYS A 971 24.42 -28.38 -7.86
N ALA A 972 23.65 -28.71 -6.81
CA ALA A 972 22.46 -29.56 -6.92
C ALA A 972 21.41 -28.97 -7.89
N VAL A 973 21.13 -27.67 -7.77
CA VAL A 973 20.16 -26.97 -8.65
C VAL A 973 20.62 -26.96 -10.12
N ARG A 974 21.94 -26.89 -10.39
CA ARG A 974 22.47 -26.97 -11.75
C ARG A 974 22.33 -28.37 -12.36
N GLN A 975 22.44 -29.42 -11.54
CA GLN A 975 22.33 -30.81 -12.01
C GLN A 975 20.87 -31.19 -12.30
N GLU A 976 19.90 -30.76 -11.50
CA GLU A 976 18.46 -30.95 -11.80
C GLU A 976 18.02 -30.26 -13.11
N ARG A 977 18.66 -29.14 -13.47
CA ARG A 977 18.39 -28.45 -14.75
C ARG A 977 19.03 -29.11 -15.97
N ALA A 978 19.97 -30.04 -15.77
CA ALA A 978 20.75 -30.66 -16.84
C ALA A 978 20.21 -32.03 -17.28
N GLU A 979 19.24 -32.62 -16.57
CA GLU A 979 18.56 -33.83 -17.02
C GLU A 979 17.42 -33.48 -17.98
N PRO A 980 17.49 -33.86 -19.27
CA PRO A 980 16.36 -33.70 -20.16
C PRO A 980 15.27 -34.70 -19.76
N SER A 981 14.07 -34.20 -19.47
CA SER A 981 12.88 -35.01 -19.24
C SER A 981 12.58 -35.86 -20.48
N PHE A 982 13.02 -37.11 -20.46
CA PHE A 982 12.52 -38.14 -21.36
C PHE A 982 11.07 -38.45 -20.96
N ILE A 983 10.11 -37.76 -21.57
CA ILE A 983 8.73 -38.24 -21.62
C ILE A 983 8.64 -39.11 -22.88
N GLY A 984 8.71 -40.42 -22.66
CA GLY A 984 8.50 -41.43 -23.70
C GLY A 984 7.00 -41.66 -23.97
N ARG A 985 6.71 -41.79 -25.26
CA ARG A 985 5.62 -42.50 -25.97
C ARG A 985 4.24 -42.66 -25.32
#